data_AF-A0A4W5MPT2-F1
#
_entry.id   AF-A0A4W5MPT2-F1
#
_cell.length_a   1.000
_cell.length_b   1.000
_cell.length_c   1.000
_cell.angle_alpha   90.00
_cell.angle_beta   90.00
_cell.angle_gamma   90.00
#
_symmetry.space_group_name_H-M   'P 1'
#
loop_
_entity.id
_entity.type
_entity.pdbx_description
1 polymer ?
#
loop_
_entity_poly.entity_id
_entity_poly.type
_entity_poly.pdbx_seq_one_letter_code
_entity_poly.pdbx_strand_id
1 'polypeptide(L)'
;NSMMRSSISVMLTSQKSILSILSLAKRFKNFRRFLYQYEAETLNGVNGATNLKNGPKVEIDVPQTCSFILRTTECSLSEVVDVDTEGSTVFAPAAGAEAFQAAMAKYVMVEGQTGVKLFPEEDETTTILNIKRGIVSALIVPALEEEKNKDMATLHGVCGTNFAVNSREDIATDVTVTRDLSKCDSFIAQRDHTSPLAIISGMQYPLSKLISSTQTCNYKFDNQKKHMTAGSCTEKHIFLPFSHQTEYGVSTLVKQTLTLLETSKINERVFNHNEANLKGLPMEAAEDKAAVQTADAALATLRELSILSETNQGHQRASIFQKLVSELRGLKGETMSPAVPEMVSVSDALTWQALAQCGTPECSSAMLQHLRTFEPEAMEVDAAVYALGLLPNPSRLLVKDILINIMVQMFIATLLFCVTRLYQTEGKVTPEIAAVSEFLASLLGADCAGEKELTFLTLRIIGNIGEAMEAADATVKTTLLKCMRQPTTTLQVQLAAIQAFRRMSVTDEVRSNLQRVSSYAKGAVQKRLAAYLILMRTPEASDLELVKKILKASMQEQKPDVQEQNAQVKAFVTSHIYNIIHSNDPETIKYILDVLADPTIATTHGDYTTMSRNYKMDAALNNMKTSMQGNMIFDPTSQLPKEIMLETTLKAFGYNMDMWEIGMEGKDFEPTIEALFGKNGFFPDTVSKAMYWAGDKMPDQLNEVLKNFAAPLKNEKTKVITTHLVKKKLAKDLQAQESPEAMAYLRIMGTELGYIKGSELKGILKLGIPAPQGSTQLFRVRYIKNKQNKFSFSIE
;
A
#
# COMPACT_ATOMS: atom_id res chain seq x y z
N ASN A 1 8.12 -36.85 34.45
CA ASN A 1 6.89 -36.22 33.88
C ASN A 1 7.12 -35.24 32.73
N SER A 2 8.14 -34.37 32.74
CA SER A 2 8.46 -33.48 31.60
C SER A 2 9.05 -34.21 30.38
N MET A 3 10.04 -35.10 30.60
CA MET A 3 10.63 -35.92 29.51
C MET A 3 9.65 -36.92 28.87
N MET A 4 8.71 -37.48 29.65
CA MET A 4 7.70 -38.41 29.12
C MET A 4 6.68 -37.72 28.20
N ARG A 5 6.36 -36.43 28.46
CA ARG A 5 5.48 -35.63 27.60
C ARG A 5 6.16 -35.21 26.29
N SER A 6 7.47 -34.98 26.31
CA SER A 6 8.28 -34.74 25.11
C SER A 6 8.33 -35.98 24.19
N SER A 7 8.61 -37.17 24.74
CA SER A 7 8.65 -38.41 23.95
C SER A 7 7.27 -38.82 23.40
N ILE A 8 6.18 -38.54 24.12
CA ILE A 8 4.81 -38.80 23.65
C ILE A 8 4.39 -37.79 22.57
N SER A 9 4.82 -36.53 22.65
CA SER A 9 4.56 -35.52 21.62
C SER A 9 5.33 -35.78 20.31
N VAL A 10 6.57 -36.29 20.41
CA VAL A 10 7.37 -36.76 19.26
C VAL A 10 6.81 -38.06 18.67
N MET A 11 6.29 -38.98 19.49
CA MET A 11 5.57 -40.17 18.99
C MET A 11 4.22 -39.85 18.34
N LEU A 12 3.47 -38.84 18.81
CA LEU A 12 2.19 -38.42 18.23
C LEU A 12 2.35 -37.62 16.92
N THR A 13 3.41 -36.83 16.79
CA THR A 13 3.79 -36.17 15.51
C THR A 13 4.35 -37.18 14.51
N SER A 14 5.14 -38.15 14.99
CA SER A 14 5.58 -39.30 14.19
C SER A 14 4.40 -40.17 13.74
N GLN A 15 3.43 -40.49 14.59
CA GLN A 15 2.22 -41.25 14.22
C GLN A 15 1.29 -40.51 13.24
N LYS A 16 1.14 -39.18 13.34
CA LYS A 16 0.40 -38.40 12.33
C LYS A 16 1.11 -38.36 10.98
N SER A 17 2.45 -38.28 10.98
CA SER A 17 3.22 -38.44 9.74
C SER A 17 3.06 -39.86 9.19
N ILE A 18 3.14 -40.91 10.03
CA ILE A 18 3.07 -42.32 9.65
C ILE A 18 1.67 -42.76 9.19
N LEU A 19 0.58 -42.17 9.70
CA LEU A 19 -0.77 -42.45 9.20
C LEU A 19 -1.10 -41.78 7.85
N SER A 20 -0.32 -40.76 7.45
CA SER A 20 -0.34 -40.18 6.11
C SER A 20 0.55 -40.95 5.11
N ILE A 21 1.42 -41.85 5.57
CA ILE A 21 2.37 -42.62 4.73
C ILE A 21 1.66 -43.72 3.90
N LEU A 22 0.42 -44.10 4.24
CA LEU A 22 -0.26 -45.30 3.71
C LEU A 22 -1.17 -45.08 2.49
N SER A 23 -1.48 -43.85 2.07
CA SER A 23 -2.50 -43.58 1.04
C SER A 23 -1.98 -43.59 -0.39
N LEU A 24 -0.80 -43.03 -0.69
CA LEU A 24 -0.22 -43.02 -2.04
C LEU A 24 0.28 -44.41 -2.48
N ALA A 25 0.87 -45.17 -1.55
CA ALA A 25 1.28 -46.57 -1.71
C ALA A 25 0.13 -47.50 -2.13
N LYS A 26 -1.11 -47.15 -1.74
CA LYS A 26 -2.33 -47.87 -2.14
C LYS A 26 -2.77 -47.55 -3.57
N ARG A 27 -2.43 -46.35 -4.09
CA ARG A 27 -2.86 -45.84 -5.40
C ARG A 27 -1.86 -46.14 -6.51
N PHE A 28 -0.56 -45.96 -6.24
CA PHE A 28 0.50 -46.29 -7.17
C PHE A 28 1.37 -47.39 -6.57
N LYS A 29 1.39 -48.55 -7.23
CA LYS A 29 2.21 -49.69 -6.79
C LYS A 29 3.69 -49.41 -7.10
N ASN A 30 4.55 -49.62 -6.12
CA ASN A 30 6.01 -49.53 -6.29
C ASN A 30 6.51 -50.43 -7.41
N PHE A 31 7.65 -50.05 -8.00
CA PHE A 31 8.29 -50.76 -9.10
C PHE A 31 7.38 -50.92 -10.31
N ARG A 32 6.53 -49.92 -10.54
CA ARG A 32 5.69 -49.81 -11.74
C ARG A 32 5.86 -48.46 -12.42
N ARG A 33 5.72 -48.49 -13.74
CA ARG A 33 5.55 -47.34 -14.60
C ARG A 33 4.08 -47.23 -14.98
N PHE A 34 3.53 -46.02 -14.89
CA PHE A 34 2.18 -45.68 -15.30
C PHE A 34 2.27 -44.62 -16.40
N LEU A 35 1.84 -44.98 -17.61
CA LEU A 35 1.86 -44.08 -18.75
C LEU A 35 0.49 -43.39 -18.85
N TYR A 36 0.45 -42.06 -18.77
CA TYR A 36 -0.78 -41.27 -18.89
C TYR A 36 -0.77 -40.40 -20.15
N GLN A 37 -1.92 -40.27 -20.81
CA GLN A 37 -2.17 -39.15 -21.71
C GLN A 37 -2.64 -37.98 -20.87
N TYR A 38 -1.91 -36.86 -20.90
CA TYR A 38 -2.32 -35.60 -20.27
C TYR A 38 -2.71 -34.61 -21.36
N GLU A 39 -3.70 -33.76 -21.09
CA GLU A 39 -4.06 -32.62 -21.93
C GLU A 39 -4.51 -31.48 -21.01
N ALA A 40 -4.15 -30.24 -21.34
CA ALA A 40 -4.38 -29.08 -20.48
C ALA A 40 -4.72 -27.82 -21.29
N GLU A 41 -6.00 -27.50 -21.34
CA GLU A 41 -6.61 -26.44 -22.13
C GLU A 41 -6.94 -25.23 -21.24
N THR A 42 -6.77 -24.02 -21.76
CA THR A 42 -7.19 -22.77 -21.09
C THR A 42 -7.91 -21.86 -22.07
N LEU A 43 -9.18 -21.60 -21.76
CA LEU A 43 -10.11 -20.83 -22.57
C LEU A 43 -10.40 -19.51 -21.87
N ASN A 44 -10.06 -18.37 -22.48
CA ASN A 44 -10.44 -17.05 -21.99
C ASN A 44 -11.54 -16.48 -22.89
N GLY A 45 -12.65 -16.02 -22.31
CA GLY A 45 -13.72 -15.43 -23.11
C GLY A 45 -14.80 -14.74 -22.29
N VAL A 46 -15.61 -13.94 -22.98
CA VAL A 46 -16.94 -13.58 -22.49
C VAL A 46 -17.87 -14.69 -22.99
N ASN A 47 -18.60 -15.36 -22.10
CA ASN A 47 -19.51 -16.45 -22.50
C ASN A 47 -20.34 -16.03 -23.72
N GLY A 48 -20.02 -16.59 -24.90
CA GLY A 48 -20.52 -16.15 -26.21
C GLY A 48 -19.47 -15.83 -27.30
N ALA A 49 -18.16 -15.76 -27.04
CA ALA A 49 -17.14 -15.58 -28.10
C ALA A 49 -15.73 -16.14 -27.77
N THR A 50 -15.24 -17.01 -28.68
CA THR A 50 -13.85 -17.51 -28.95
C THR A 50 -13.05 -18.27 -27.86
N ASN A 51 -12.25 -19.24 -28.33
CA ASN A 51 -11.63 -20.35 -27.56
C ASN A 51 -10.10 -20.44 -27.81
N LEU A 52 -9.30 -20.85 -26.80
CA LEU A 52 -7.87 -21.26 -26.84
C LEU A 52 -7.63 -22.65 -26.17
N LYS A 53 -6.70 -23.50 -26.66
CA LYS A 53 -6.31 -24.81 -26.06
C LYS A 53 -4.81 -25.09 -26.20
N ASN A 54 -4.21 -25.73 -25.19
CA ASN A 54 -2.85 -26.28 -25.17
C ASN A 54 -2.89 -27.76 -24.67
N GLY A 55 -1.80 -28.54 -24.70
CA GLY A 55 -1.69 -29.78 -23.89
C GLY A 55 -0.62 -30.82 -24.34
N PRO A 56 0.30 -31.28 -23.45
CA PRO A 56 1.34 -32.29 -23.74
C PRO A 56 1.09 -33.73 -23.19
N LYS A 57 1.74 -34.77 -23.75
CA LYS A 57 1.79 -36.17 -23.19
C LYS A 57 2.66 -36.31 -21.92
N VAL A 58 2.31 -37.21 -20.98
CA VAL A 58 2.94 -37.32 -19.64
C VAL A 58 3.18 -38.76 -19.15
N GLU A 59 4.43 -39.16 -18.91
CA GLU A 59 4.78 -40.47 -18.34
C GLU A 59 5.14 -40.38 -16.84
N ILE A 60 4.80 -41.42 -16.07
CA ILE A 60 5.07 -41.45 -14.62
C ILE A 60 5.74 -42.77 -14.25
N ASP A 61 6.94 -42.68 -13.70
CA ASP A 61 7.67 -43.81 -13.13
C ASP A 61 7.54 -43.80 -11.61
N VAL A 62 7.12 -44.90 -10.99
CA VAL A 62 6.96 -45.04 -9.53
C VAL A 62 7.97 -46.05 -8.97
N PRO A 63 9.24 -45.65 -8.80
CA PRO A 63 10.30 -46.54 -8.36
C PRO A 63 10.26 -46.89 -6.86
N GLN A 64 9.67 -46.08 -5.97
CA GLN A 64 9.57 -46.32 -4.51
C GLN A 64 8.20 -45.91 -3.93
N THR A 65 7.92 -46.35 -2.71
CA THR A 65 6.69 -45.96 -1.99
C THR A 65 6.70 -44.47 -1.70
N CYS A 66 5.67 -43.74 -2.15
CA CYS A 66 5.50 -42.31 -1.87
C CYS A 66 6.58 -41.38 -2.49
N SER A 67 7.40 -41.91 -3.41
CA SER A 67 8.34 -41.15 -4.23
C SER A 67 8.23 -41.60 -5.69
N PHE A 68 7.99 -40.67 -6.61
CA PHE A 68 7.86 -40.95 -8.05
C PHE A 68 8.68 -39.99 -8.91
N ILE A 69 9.07 -40.46 -10.08
CA ILE A 69 9.78 -39.71 -11.12
C ILE A 69 8.76 -39.38 -12.20
N LEU A 70 8.45 -38.11 -12.37
CA LEU A 70 7.60 -37.62 -13.45
C LEU A 70 8.48 -37.35 -14.68
N ARG A 71 8.20 -38.02 -15.81
CA ARG A 71 8.88 -37.84 -17.10
C ARG A 71 7.85 -37.42 -18.14
N THR A 72 7.93 -36.22 -18.68
CA THR A 72 7.01 -35.81 -19.75
C THR A 72 7.66 -36.06 -21.10
N THR A 73 7.15 -37.03 -21.86
CA THR A 73 7.60 -37.34 -23.22
C THR A 73 6.58 -36.81 -24.23
N GLU A 74 7.01 -36.58 -25.48
CA GLU A 74 6.10 -36.18 -26.57
C GLU A 74 5.24 -34.94 -26.25
N CYS A 75 5.82 -33.95 -25.55
CA CYS A 75 5.13 -32.70 -25.26
C CYS A 75 4.95 -31.85 -26.52
N SER A 76 3.73 -31.37 -26.75
CA SER A 76 3.42 -30.40 -27.80
C SER A 76 2.77 -29.16 -27.19
N LEU A 77 3.07 -28.00 -27.78
CA LEU A 77 2.45 -26.73 -27.45
C LEU A 77 1.83 -26.18 -28.74
N SER A 78 0.53 -25.93 -28.70
CA SER A 78 -0.24 -25.41 -29.83
C SER A 78 -1.03 -24.19 -29.38
N GLU A 79 -1.33 -23.29 -30.30
CA GLU A 79 -2.17 -22.11 -30.09
C GLU A 79 -3.28 -22.06 -31.14
N VAL A 80 -4.33 -21.27 -30.87
CA VAL A 80 -5.44 -21.12 -31.82
C VAL A 80 -5.06 -20.12 -32.90
N VAL A 81 -5.18 -20.56 -34.15
CA VAL A 81 -4.87 -19.75 -35.32
C VAL A 81 -6.11 -19.36 -36.11
N ASP A 82 -7.19 -20.14 -36.02
CA ASP A 82 -8.45 -19.86 -36.74
C ASP A 82 -9.64 -20.58 -36.11
N VAL A 83 -10.84 -20.28 -36.60
CA VAL A 83 -12.08 -21.03 -36.35
C VAL A 83 -12.57 -21.55 -37.70
N ASP A 84 -12.73 -22.87 -37.82
CA ASP A 84 -13.20 -23.48 -39.05
C ASP A 84 -14.67 -23.14 -39.37
N THR A 85 -15.11 -23.53 -40.56
CA THR A 85 -16.48 -23.25 -41.05
C THR A 85 -17.59 -23.89 -40.21
N GLU A 86 -17.26 -24.87 -39.36
CA GLU A 86 -18.19 -25.54 -38.45
C GLU A 86 -18.20 -24.89 -37.05
N GLY A 87 -17.38 -23.86 -36.82
CA GLY A 87 -17.25 -23.16 -35.54
C GLY A 87 -16.28 -23.83 -34.56
N SER A 88 -15.50 -24.82 -35.01
CA SER A 88 -14.48 -25.48 -34.20
C SER A 88 -13.14 -24.77 -34.34
N THR A 89 -12.37 -24.71 -33.26
CA THR A 89 -11.06 -24.05 -33.28
C THR A 89 -9.99 -24.88 -33.98
N VAL A 90 -9.16 -24.18 -34.76
CA VAL A 90 -8.00 -24.73 -35.46
C VAL A 90 -6.73 -24.38 -34.69
N PHE A 91 -5.91 -25.41 -34.43
CA PHE A 91 -4.66 -25.29 -33.66
C PHE A 91 -3.45 -25.41 -34.58
N ALA A 92 -2.44 -24.57 -34.34
CA ALA A 92 -1.12 -24.70 -34.93
C ALA A 92 -0.04 -24.71 -33.84
N PRO A 93 1.16 -25.28 -34.11
CA PRO A 93 2.28 -25.21 -33.16
C PRO A 93 2.59 -23.76 -32.78
N ALA A 94 2.70 -23.49 -31.48
CA ALA A 94 3.00 -22.15 -30.98
C ALA A 94 4.46 -21.77 -31.27
N ALA A 95 4.73 -20.46 -31.31
CA ALA A 95 6.11 -19.97 -31.36
C ALA A 95 6.93 -20.50 -30.17
N GLY A 96 8.05 -21.18 -30.45
CA GLY A 96 8.91 -21.77 -29.41
C GLY A 96 8.48 -23.16 -28.91
N ALA A 97 7.54 -23.84 -29.58
CA ALA A 97 7.08 -25.19 -29.19
C ALA A 97 8.21 -26.22 -29.03
N GLU A 98 9.26 -26.17 -29.87
CA GLU A 98 10.42 -27.06 -29.75
C GLU A 98 11.23 -26.82 -28.47
N ALA A 99 11.47 -25.54 -28.12
CA ALA A 99 12.16 -25.17 -26.89
C ALA A 99 11.35 -25.58 -25.65
N PHE A 100 10.03 -25.42 -25.72
CA PHE A 100 9.11 -25.90 -24.69
C PHE A 100 9.19 -27.42 -24.52
N GLN A 101 9.16 -28.18 -25.63
CA GLN A 101 9.28 -29.64 -25.60
C GLN A 101 10.60 -30.08 -24.97
N ALA A 102 11.72 -29.45 -25.35
CA ALA A 102 13.04 -29.73 -24.79
C ALA A 102 13.10 -29.44 -23.28
N ALA A 103 12.50 -28.34 -22.83
CA ALA A 103 12.50 -27.98 -21.41
C ALA A 103 11.60 -28.92 -20.57
N MET A 104 10.44 -29.33 -21.12
CA MET A 104 9.55 -30.28 -20.46
C MET A 104 10.19 -31.67 -20.33
N ALA A 105 11.01 -32.12 -21.28
CA ALA A 105 11.63 -33.46 -21.27
C ALA A 105 12.44 -33.81 -20.02
N LYS A 106 12.90 -32.80 -19.26
CA LYS A 106 13.58 -33.00 -17.97
C LYS A 106 12.64 -33.64 -16.96
N TYR A 107 13.14 -34.57 -16.15
CA TYR A 107 12.30 -35.21 -15.14
C TYR A 107 12.23 -34.37 -13.85
N VAL A 108 11.18 -34.57 -13.06
CA VAL A 108 11.09 -34.02 -11.70
C VAL A 108 10.78 -35.14 -10.72
N MET A 109 11.47 -35.16 -9.59
CA MET A 109 11.15 -36.12 -8.52
C MET A 109 10.13 -35.51 -7.58
N VAL A 110 9.18 -36.34 -7.14
CA VAL A 110 8.07 -35.92 -6.28
C VAL A 110 7.98 -36.83 -5.07
N GLU A 111 7.90 -36.25 -3.88
CA GLU A 111 7.74 -36.98 -2.63
C GLU A 111 6.60 -36.44 -1.76
N GLY A 112 5.87 -37.33 -1.09
CA GLY A 112 4.78 -36.97 -0.17
C GLY A 112 3.43 -36.70 -0.86
N GLN A 113 2.37 -36.52 -0.06
CA GLN A 113 0.99 -36.31 -0.55
C GLN A 113 0.33 -35.04 -0.02
N THR A 114 0.51 -34.72 1.26
CA THR A 114 -0.01 -33.50 1.90
C THR A 114 1.05 -32.41 1.99
N GLY A 115 2.32 -32.78 2.21
CA GLY A 115 3.49 -31.91 2.13
C GLY A 115 4.36 -32.29 0.94
N VAL A 116 3.84 -32.09 -0.28
CA VAL A 116 4.49 -32.51 -1.52
C VAL A 116 5.78 -31.73 -1.75
N LYS A 117 6.87 -32.47 -1.92
CA LYS A 117 8.21 -31.98 -2.20
C LYS A 117 8.57 -32.29 -3.65
N LEU A 118 9.11 -31.31 -4.35
CA LEU A 118 9.58 -31.41 -5.71
C LEU A 118 11.09 -31.20 -5.75
N PHE A 119 11.78 -32.01 -6.55
CA PHE A 119 13.22 -31.89 -6.79
C PHE A 119 13.45 -31.78 -8.31
N PRO A 120 13.40 -30.56 -8.87
CA PRO A 120 13.73 -30.30 -10.27
C PRO A 120 15.25 -30.34 -10.53
N GLU A 121 15.61 -30.36 -11.81
CA GLU A 121 17.00 -30.14 -12.25
C GLU A 121 17.43 -28.66 -12.05
N GLU A 122 18.74 -28.41 -11.94
CA GLU A 122 19.29 -27.10 -11.53
C GLU A 122 18.93 -25.92 -12.45
N ASP A 123 18.69 -26.19 -13.73
CA ASP A 123 18.41 -25.19 -14.77
C ASP A 123 16.94 -25.22 -15.26
N GLU A 124 16.05 -25.85 -14.49
CA GLU A 124 14.62 -25.84 -14.79
C GLU A 124 13.97 -24.50 -14.43
N THR A 125 13.31 -23.87 -15.41
CA THR A 125 12.67 -22.56 -15.20
C THR A 125 11.40 -22.68 -14.35
N THR A 126 11.07 -21.64 -13.59
CA THR A 126 9.86 -21.59 -12.76
C THR A 126 8.58 -21.84 -13.58
N THR A 127 8.52 -21.33 -14.83
CA THR A 127 7.39 -21.56 -15.74
C THR A 127 7.20 -23.03 -16.06
N ILE A 128 8.27 -23.74 -16.42
CA ILE A 128 8.22 -25.17 -16.74
C ILE A 128 7.89 -25.98 -15.48
N LEU A 129 8.50 -25.64 -14.35
CA LEU A 129 8.20 -26.29 -13.08
C LEU A 129 6.74 -26.07 -12.64
N ASN A 130 6.15 -24.90 -12.89
CA ASN A 130 4.74 -24.62 -12.61
C ASN A 130 3.79 -25.50 -13.45
N ILE A 131 4.14 -25.76 -14.71
CA ILE A 131 3.38 -26.69 -15.55
C ILE A 131 3.47 -28.11 -14.99
N LYS A 132 4.66 -28.55 -14.58
CA LYS A 132 4.84 -29.85 -13.91
C LYS A 132 4.12 -29.91 -12.56
N ARG A 133 4.10 -28.83 -11.77
CA ARG A 133 3.28 -28.72 -10.54
C ARG A 133 1.80 -28.93 -10.84
N GLY A 134 1.30 -28.39 -11.95
CA GLY A 134 -0.07 -28.63 -12.43
C GLY A 134 -0.35 -30.11 -12.72
N ILE A 135 0.56 -30.78 -13.41
CA ILE A 135 0.48 -32.24 -13.68
C ILE A 135 0.48 -33.02 -12.36
N VAL A 136 1.42 -32.72 -11.45
CA VAL A 136 1.50 -33.37 -10.13
C VAL A 136 0.22 -33.14 -9.33
N SER A 137 -0.33 -31.92 -9.34
CA SER A 137 -1.59 -31.59 -8.67
C SER A 137 -2.75 -32.46 -9.16
N ALA A 138 -2.83 -32.73 -10.47
CA ALA A 138 -3.86 -33.59 -11.05
C ALA A 138 -3.67 -35.09 -10.72
N LEU A 139 -2.46 -35.50 -10.34
CA LEU A 139 -2.13 -36.86 -9.90
C LEU A 139 -2.31 -37.07 -8.39
N ILE A 140 -2.49 -35.99 -7.61
CA ILE A 140 -2.86 -36.05 -6.19
C ILE A 140 -4.35 -36.32 -6.09
N VAL A 141 -4.68 -37.60 -6.23
CA VAL A 141 -6.06 -38.10 -6.20
C VAL A 141 -6.59 -38.29 -4.77
N PRO A 142 -7.92 -38.28 -4.57
CA PRO A 142 -8.52 -38.54 -3.26
C PRO A 142 -8.15 -39.91 -2.67
N ALA A 143 -8.01 -39.95 -1.34
CA ALA A 143 -7.86 -41.17 -0.56
C ALA A 143 -9.13 -42.04 -0.64
N LEU A 144 -8.96 -43.35 -0.41
CA LEU A 144 -10.07 -44.30 -0.33
C LEU A 144 -10.96 -44.06 0.90
N GLU A 145 -10.37 -43.51 1.97
CA GLU A 145 -11.08 -43.16 3.19
C GLU A 145 -11.59 -41.71 3.11
N GLU A 146 -12.91 -41.53 3.07
CA GLU A 146 -13.56 -40.22 2.80
C GLU A 146 -13.18 -39.13 3.82
N GLU A 147 -13.03 -39.50 5.10
CA GLU A 147 -12.65 -38.58 6.18
C GLU A 147 -11.28 -37.91 5.97
N LYS A 148 -10.41 -38.51 5.15
CA LYS A 148 -9.07 -37.98 4.84
C LYS A 148 -9.07 -37.00 3.67
N ASN A 149 -10.20 -36.82 2.98
CA ASN A 149 -10.29 -36.00 1.77
C ASN A 149 -10.74 -34.56 2.04
N LYS A 150 -10.92 -34.17 3.31
CA LYS A 150 -11.38 -32.83 3.69
C LYS A 150 -10.40 -31.74 3.26
N ASP A 151 -9.11 -32.00 3.35
CA ASP A 151 -8.05 -31.07 2.97
C ASP A 151 -7.10 -31.78 1.99
N MET A 152 -6.89 -31.19 0.81
CA MET A 152 -6.04 -31.77 -0.22
C MET A 152 -5.02 -30.74 -0.70
N ALA A 153 -3.78 -31.20 -0.93
CA ALA A 153 -2.74 -30.40 -1.55
C ALA A 153 -3.03 -30.22 -3.04
N THR A 154 -2.89 -28.99 -3.52
CA THR A 154 -3.12 -28.58 -4.91
C THR A 154 -2.04 -27.59 -5.37
N LEU A 155 -2.07 -27.22 -6.65
CA LEU A 155 -1.29 -26.10 -7.19
C LEU A 155 -1.54 -24.77 -6.46
N HIS A 156 -2.73 -24.59 -5.86
CA HIS A 156 -3.09 -23.40 -5.07
C HIS A 156 -2.85 -23.56 -3.56
N GLY A 157 -2.09 -24.59 -3.17
CA GLY A 157 -1.83 -24.91 -1.77
C GLY A 157 -2.83 -25.90 -1.18
N VAL A 158 -3.03 -25.89 0.14
CA VAL A 158 -3.98 -26.77 0.82
C VAL A 158 -5.38 -26.18 0.72
N CYS A 159 -6.29 -26.94 0.13
CA CYS A 159 -7.66 -26.50 -0.14
C CYS A 159 -8.68 -27.35 0.63
N GLY A 160 -9.61 -26.68 1.29
CA GLY A 160 -10.83 -27.31 1.80
C GLY A 160 -11.63 -27.92 0.65
N THR A 161 -11.92 -29.21 0.76
CA THR A 161 -12.35 -30.04 -0.36
C THR A 161 -13.67 -30.75 -0.05
N ASN A 162 -14.66 -30.57 -0.92
CA ASN A 162 -15.92 -31.28 -0.87
C ASN A 162 -15.83 -32.54 -1.71
N PHE A 163 -16.11 -33.68 -1.11
CA PHE A 163 -15.96 -35.00 -1.73
C PHE A 163 -17.33 -35.66 -1.90
N ALA A 164 -17.63 -36.13 -3.11
CA ALA A 164 -18.85 -36.84 -3.45
C ALA A 164 -18.51 -38.14 -4.19
N VAL A 165 -19.16 -39.24 -3.79
CA VAL A 165 -19.04 -40.54 -4.48
C VAL A 165 -20.19 -40.67 -5.45
N ASN A 166 -19.89 -40.75 -6.75
CA ASN A 166 -20.88 -40.94 -7.80
C ASN A 166 -21.22 -42.41 -7.99
N SER A 167 -20.21 -43.29 -7.90
CA SER A 167 -20.35 -44.74 -8.05
C SER A 167 -19.41 -45.49 -7.11
N ARG A 168 -19.88 -46.62 -6.60
CA ARG A 168 -19.18 -47.45 -5.61
C ARG A 168 -19.35 -48.93 -5.92
N GLU A 169 -18.24 -49.63 -5.93
CA GLU A 169 -18.16 -51.10 -5.90
C GLU A 169 -17.48 -51.51 -4.58
N ASP A 170 -16.38 -52.27 -4.63
CA ASP A 170 -15.57 -52.55 -3.42
C ASP A 170 -14.87 -51.28 -2.90
N ILE A 171 -14.62 -50.34 -3.81
CA ILE A 171 -14.13 -48.99 -3.53
C ILE A 171 -15.01 -47.95 -4.24
N ALA A 172 -14.86 -46.68 -3.89
CA ALA A 172 -15.39 -45.59 -4.71
C ALA A 172 -14.68 -45.60 -6.07
N THR A 173 -15.40 -45.95 -7.13
CA THR A 173 -14.88 -46.10 -8.50
C THR A 173 -15.06 -44.84 -9.33
N ASP A 174 -16.04 -43.99 -8.98
CA ASP A 174 -16.26 -42.67 -9.59
C ASP A 174 -16.50 -41.64 -8.48
N VAL A 175 -15.66 -40.60 -8.45
CA VAL A 175 -15.64 -39.59 -7.40
C VAL A 175 -15.58 -38.20 -8.03
N THR A 176 -16.41 -37.29 -7.51
CA THR A 176 -16.32 -35.86 -7.78
C THR A 176 -15.76 -35.12 -6.58
N VAL A 177 -14.85 -34.20 -6.86
CA VAL A 177 -14.23 -33.31 -5.89
C VAL A 177 -14.50 -31.88 -6.30
N THR A 178 -15.03 -31.07 -5.39
CA THR A 178 -15.28 -29.64 -5.63
C THR A 178 -14.55 -28.77 -4.62
N ARG A 179 -13.98 -27.66 -5.09
CA ARG A 179 -13.19 -26.73 -4.30
C ARG A 179 -13.52 -25.29 -4.64
N ASP A 180 -13.49 -24.46 -3.61
CA ASP A 180 -13.49 -23.00 -3.74
C ASP A 180 -12.03 -22.54 -3.61
N LEU A 181 -11.43 -22.16 -4.74
CA LEU A 181 -9.99 -21.86 -4.81
C LEU A 181 -9.63 -20.62 -4.00
N SER A 182 -10.59 -19.70 -3.80
CA SER A 182 -10.39 -18.49 -2.99
C SER A 182 -10.10 -18.77 -1.51
N LYS A 183 -10.40 -19.99 -1.05
CA LYS A 183 -10.19 -20.44 0.35
C LYS A 183 -8.92 -21.27 0.53
N CYS A 184 -8.15 -21.52 -0.53
CA CYS A 184 -6.88 -22.23 -0.42
C CYS A 184 -5.81 -21.33 0.21
N ASP A 185 -4.90 -21.92 0.98
CA ASP A 185 -3.89 -21.17 1.74
C ASP A 185 -2.82 -20.47 0.90
N SER A 186 -2.66 -20.86 -0.37
CA SER A 186 -1.66 -20.33 -1.30
C SER A 186 -2.30 -19.77 -2.59
N PHE A 187 -3.60 -19.43 -2.55
CA PHE A 187 -4.26 -18.75 -3.67
C PHE A 187 -3.93 -17.24 -3.62
N ILE A 188 -2.97 -16.84 -4.44
CA ILE A 188 -2.52 -15.44 -4.52
C ILE A 188 -3.08 -14.80 -5.79
N ALA A 189 -3.90 -13.77 -5.61
CA ALA A 189 -4.36 -12.96 -6.74
C ALA A 189 -3.17 -12.23 -7.37
N GLN A 190 -2.95 -12.46 -8.67
CA GLN A 190 -1.87 -11.82 -9.42
C GLN A 190 -2.07 -10.30 -9.45
N ARG A 191 -0.96 -9.56 -9.33
CA ARG A 191 -0.93 -8.10 -9.40
C ARG A 191 -0.17 -7.73 -10.66
N ASP A 192 -0.73 -6.90 -11.53
CA ASP A 192 0.07 -6.30 -12.61
C ASP A 192 0.85 -5.08 -12.12
N HIS A 193 1.78 -4.68 -12.96
CA HIS A 193 2.50 -3.43 -12.86
C HIS A 193 1.54 -2.24 -13.04
N THR A 194 1.62 -1.30 -12.10
CA THR A 194 0.84 -0.06 -12.11
C THR A 194 1.76 1.13 -12.36
N SER A 195 1.30 2.09 -13.15
CA SER A 195 2.04 3.34 -13.36
C SER A 195 2.12 4.15 -12.06
N PRO A 196 3.27 4.76 -11.71
CA PRO A 196 3.35 5.82 -10.69
C PRO A 196 2.38 6.98 -10.92
N LEU A 197 1.94 7.21 -12.17
CA LEU A 197 1.01 8.29 -12.54
C LEU A 197 -0.46 7.85 -12.53
N ALA A 198 -0.76 6.61 -12.12
CA ALA A 198 -2.14 6.13 -12.09
C ALA A 198 -2.97 6.88 -11.05
N ILE A 199 -3.94 7.69 -11.51
CA ILE A 199 -4.86 8.47 -10.65
C ILE A 199 -5.63 7.56 -9.69
N ILE A 200 -5.98 6.35 -10.15
CA ILE A 200 -6.62 5.32 -9.32
C ILE A 200 -5.63 4.18 -9.11
N SER A 201 -4.59 4.45 -8.31
CA SER A 201 -3.62 3.45 -7.89
C SER A 201 -4.24 2.45 -6.90
N GLY A 202 -3.93 1.17 -7.05
CA GLY A 202 -4.24 0.17 -6.02
C GLY A 202 -5.65 -0.43 -6.05
N MET A 203 -6.54 -0.06 -7.01
CA MET A 203 -7.82 -0.79 -7.22
C MET A 203 -7.62 -2.17 -7.84
N GLN A 204 -6.49 -2.41 -8.51
CA GLN A 204 -6.23 -3.69 -9.17
C GLN A 204 -6.32 -4.88 -8.20
N TYR A 205 -5.74 -4.76 -7.01
CA TYR A 205 -5.74 -5.84 -6.02
C TYR A 205 -7.12 -6.10 -5.37
N PRO A 206 -7.90 -5.08 -4.97
CA PRO A 206 -9.30 -5.25 -4.63
C PRO A 206 -10.13 -5.87 -5.76
N LEU A 207 -9.94 -5.43 -7.01
CA LEU A 207 -10.66 -5.97 -8.17
C LEU A 207 -10.27 -7.43 -8.48
N SER A 208 -8.99 -7.80 -8.31
CA SER A 208 -8.55 -9.18 -8.48
C SER A 208 -9.15 -10.13 -7.43
N LYS A 209 -9.54 -9.60 -6.26
CA LYS A 209 -10.32 -10.35 -5.25
C LYS A 209 -11.80 -10.52 -5.62
N LEU A 210 -12.29 -9.81 -6.63
CA LEU A 210 -13.65 -9.96 -7.17
C LEU A 210 -13.69 -11.00 -8.30
N ILE A 211 -12.72 -11.91 -8.35
CA ILE A 211 -12.73 -13.06 -9.26
C ILE A 211 -13.17 -14.29 -8.46
N SER A 212 -14.35 -14.81 -8.77
CA SER A 212 -14.81 -16.09 -8.22
C SER A 212 -14.05 -17.21 -8.90
N SER A 213 -13.48 -18.14 -8.13
CA SER A 213 -12.61 -19.20 -8.63
C SER A 213 -13.03 -20.55 -8.05
N THR A 214 -13.52 -21.46 -8.88
CA THR A 214 -14.00 -22.78 -8.46
C THR A 214 -13.32 -23.88 -9.27
N GLN A 215 -13.08 -25.02 -8.64
CA GLN A 215 -12.51 -26.20 -9.29
C GLN A 215 -13.40 -27.42 -9.05
N THR A 216 -13.66 -28.18 -10.11
CA THR A 216 -14.38 -29.45 -10.07
C THR A 216 -13.56 -30.52 -10.77
N CYS A 217 -13.18 -31.56 -10.05
CA CYS A 217 -12.42 -32.70 -10.57
C CYS A 217 -13.22 -34.00 -10.46
N ASN A 218 -13.24 -34.77 -11.54
CA ASN A 218 -13.86 -36.09 -11.61
C ASN A 218 -12.77 -37.15 -11.78
N TYR A 219 -12.74 -38.13 -10.89
CA TYR A 219 -11.74 -39.21 -10.88
C TYR A 219 -12.41 -40.57 -11.01
N LYS A 220 -11.81 -41.42 -11.84
CA LYS A 220 -12.19 -42.83 -12.02
C LYS A 220 -11.08 -43.75 -11.57
N PHE A 221 -11.45 -44.81 -10.86
CA PHE A 221 -10.52 -45.80 -10.30
C PHE A 221 -10.85 -47.21 -10.77
N ASP A 222 -9.80 -48.01 -11.00
CA ASP A 222 -9.93 -49.45 -11.25
C ASP A 222 -10.32 -50.14 -9.94
N ASN A 223 -11.45 -50.87 -9.93
CA ASN A 223 -11.97 -51.51 -8.72
C ASN A 223 -10.99 -52.55 -8.12
N GLN A 224 -10.31 -53.33 -8.96
CA GLN A 224 -9.42 -54.41 -8.52
C GLN A 224 -8.02 -53.92 -8.18
N LYS A 225 -7.44 -53.08 -9.03
CA LYS A 225 -6.07 -52.61 -8.94
C LYS A 225 -5.94 -51.32 -8.11
N LYS A 226 -7.05 -50.62 -7.86
CA LYS A 226 -7.23 -49.44 -6.98
C LYS A 226 -6.48 -48.16 -7.38
N HIS A 227 -5.89 -48.13 -8.57
CA HIS A 227 -5.22 -46.95 -9.15
C HIS A 227 -6.18 -46.13 -10.01
N MET A 228 -5.83 -44.85 -10.24
CA MET A 228 -6.60 -43.96 -11.10
C MET A 228 -6.48 -44.39 -12.56
N THR A 229 -7.61 -44.57 -13.23
CA THR A 229 -7.71 -44.85 -14.66
C THR A 229 -7.95 -43.58 -15.48
N ALA A 230 -8.72 -42.64 -14.94
CA ALA A 230 -8.94 -41.33 -15.56
C ALA A 230 -9.17 -40.23 -14.52
N GLY A 231 -8.78 -39.00 -14.86
CA GLY A 231 -9.04 -37.79 -14.10
C GLY A 231 -9.39 -36.65 -15.05
N SER A 232 -10.39 -35.83 -14.71
CA SER A 232 -10.76 -34.64 -15.45
C SER A 232 -11.08 -33.51 -14.48
N CYS A 233 -10.26 -32.46 -14.49
CA CYS A 233 -10.45 -31.26 -13.69
C CYS A 233 -10.87 -30.08 -14.55
N THR A 234 -11.82 -29.29 -14.05
CA THR A 234 -12.29 -28.05 -14.65
C THR A 234 -12.20 -26.94 -13.61
N GLU A 235 -11.41 -25.91 -13.88
CA GLU A 235 -11.34 -24.68 -13.08
C GLU A 235 -12.06 -23.56 -13.82
N LYS A 236 -12.90 -22.81 -13.11
CA LYS A 236 -13.66 -21.69 -13.65
C LYS A 236 -13.34 -20.44 -12.83
N HIS A 237 -12.80 -19.44 -13.50
CA HIS A 237 -12.58 -18.10 -12.95
C HIS A 237 -13.56 -17.14 -13.60
N ILE A 238 -14.29 -16.36 -12.80
CA ILE A 238 -15.29 -15.40 -13.30
C ILE A 238 -15.05 -14.06 -12.65
N PHE A 239 -14.84 -13.04 -13.48
CA PHE A 239 -14.80 -11.67 -13.02
C PHE A 239 -16.21 -11.23 -12.62
N LEU A 240 -16.45 -11.08 -11.32
CA LEU A 240 -17.77 -10.79 -10.77
C LEU A 240 -18.34 -9.43 -11.17
N PRO A 241 -17.54 -8.35 -11.25
CA PRO A 241 -18.05 -7.06 -11.72
C PRO A 241 -18.58 -7.19 -13.14
N PHE A 242 -19.82 -6.73 -13.34
CA PHE A 242 -20.56 -6.86 -14.60
C PHE A 242 -20.96 -8.30 -14.99
N SER A 243 -20.79 -9.29 -14.12
CA SER A 243 -21.34 -10.63 -14.33
C SER A 243 -22.84 -10.70 -14.01
N HIS A 244 -23.58 -11.48 -14.78
CA HIS A 244 -24.97 -11.81 -14.49
C HIS A 244 -25.07 -13.25 -13.96
N GLN A 245 -25.79 -13.43 -12.85
CA GLN A 245 -26.03 -14.73 -12.20
C GLN A 245 -24.76 -15.54 -11.91
N THR A 246 -23.59 -14.90 -11.77
CA THR A 246 -22.28 -15.57 -11.58
C THR A 246 -21.96 -16.61 -12.65
N GLU A 247 -22.56 -16.48 -13.84
CA GLU A 247 -22.42 -17.42 -14.94
C GLU A 247 -22.05 -16.72 -16.24
N TYR A 248 -22.62 -15.54 -16.49
CA TYR A 248 -22.41 -14.78 -17.72
C TYR A 248 -21.51 -13.58 -17.43
N GLY A 249 -20.31 -13.56 -18.00
CA GLY A 249 -19.33 -12.49 -17.79
C GLY A 249 -17.98 -12.84 -18.42
N VAL A 250 -16.98 -12.01 -18.16
CA VAL A 250 -15.58 -12.33 -18.50
C VAL A 250 -15.16 -13.51 -17.63
N SER A 251 -14.77 -14.61 -18.27
CA SER A 251 -14.42 -15.85 -17.60
C SER A 251 -13.23 -16.55 -18.23
N THR A 252 -12.53 -17.32 -17.40
CA THR A 252 -11.48 -18.24 -17.81
C THR A 252 -11.87 -19.64 -17.40
N LEU A 253 -11.81 -20.59 -18.33
CA LEU A 253 -12.04 -22.01 -18.09
C LEU A 253 -10.74 -22.77 -18.34
N VAL A 254 -10.21 -23.43 -17.31
CA VAL A 254 -9.06 -24.33 -17.43
C VAL A 254 -9.56 -25.75 -17.35
N LYS A 255 -9.16 -26.61 -18.30
CA LYS A 255 -9.52 -28.02 -18.32
C LYS A 255 -8.27 -28.88 -18.37
N GLN A 256 -8.17 -29.84 -17.47
CA GLN A 256 -7.08 -30.79 -17.41
C GLN A 256 -7.64 -32.21 -17.48
N THR A 257 -7.07 -33.06 -18.32
CA THR A 257 -7.44 -34.48 -18.44
C THR A 257 -6.22 -35.36 -18.28
N LEU A 258 -6.40 -36.49 -17.59
CA LEU A 258 -5.41 -37.55 -17.41
C LEU A 258 -6.08 -38.87 -17.72
N THR A 259 -5.56 -39.63 -18.67
CA THR A 259 -6.09 -40.96 -19.04
C THR A 259 -4.97 -41.98 -19.01
N LEU A 260 -5.13 -43.07 -18.25
CA LEU A 260 -4.14 -44.12 -18.19
C LEU A 260 -4.10 -44.91 -19.50
N LEU A 261 -2.92 -45.02 -20.10
CA LEU A 261 -2.67 -45.81 -21.31
C LEU A 261 -2.13 -47.20 -20.98
N GLU A 262 -1.05 -47.27 -20.19
CA GLU A 262 -0.35 -48.52 -19.89
C GLU A 262 0.17 -48.55 -18.44
N THR A 263 0.34 -49.77 -17.90
CA THR A 263 1.10 -50.00 -16.67
C THR A 263 2.11 -51.12 -16.86
N SER A 264 3.40 -50.84 -16.67
CA SER A 264 4.50 -51.79 -16.81
C SER A 264 5.33 -51.92 -15.51
N LYS A 265 6.18 -52.93 -15.41
CA LYS A 265 7.06 -53.15 -14.24
C LYS A 265 8.43 -52.54 -14.51
N ILE A 266 9.04 -51.93 -13.49
CA ILE A 266 10.39 -51.33 -13.57
C ILE A 266 11.31 -51.89 -12.49
N ASN A 267 12.61 -51.94 -12.79
CA ASN A 267 13.65 -52.43 -11.86
C ASN A 267 14.61 -51.31 -11.40
N GLU A 268 14.28 -50.05 -11.66
CA GLU A 268 15.09 -48.89 -11.31
C GLU A 268 15.01 -48.65 -9.78
N ARG A 269 16.17 -48.63 -9.11
CA ARG A 269 16.29 -48.56 -7.64
C ARG A 269 17.13 -47.38 -7.14
N VAL A 270 17.71 -46.58 -8.03
CA VAL A 270 18.65 -45.52 -7.66
C VAL A 270 17.91 -44.20 -7.53
N PHE A 271 18.00 -43.61 -6.34
CA PHE A 271 17.43 -42.31 -5.99
C PHE A 271 18.57 -41.44 -5.51
N ASN A 272 18.90 -40.41 -6.27
CA ASN A 272 19.82 -39.40 -5.81
C ASN A 272 19.23 -38.05 -6.18
N HIS A 273 18.72 -37.32 -5.18
CA HIS A 273 18.20 -35.98 -5.35
C HIS A 273 19.10 -35.00 -4.60
N ASN A 274 19.24 -33.80 -5.16
CA ASN A 274 19.93 -32.73 -4.48
C ASN A 274 18.95 -32.04 -3.54
N GLU A 275 19.13 -32.19 -2.22
CA GLU A 275 18.30 -31.50 -1.22
C GLU A 275 18.34 -29.97 -1.38
N ALA A 276 19.41 -29.42 -1.97
CA ALA A 276 19.52 -27.98 -2.25
C ALA A 276 18.45 -27.49 -3.25
N ASN A 277 17.90 -28.38 -4.08
CA ASN A 277 16.90 -28.02 -5.10
C ASN A 277 15.45 -28.23 -4.61
N LEU A 278 15.22 -28.44 -3.31
CA LEU A 278 13.89 -28.66 -2.77
C LEU A 278 12.91 -27.51 -3.10
N LYS A 279 11.79 -27.84 -3.73
CA LYS A 279 10.67 -26.93 -4.05
C LYS A 279 9.34 -27.48 -3.54
N GLY A 280 8.38 -26.59 -3.31
CA GLY A 280 7.01 -26.94 -2.94
C GLY A 280 6.09 -27.13 -4.17
N LEU A 281 4.94 -27.78 -3.95
CA LEU A 281 3.87 -27.91 -4.94
C LEU A 281 3.15 -26.60 -5.30
N PRO A 282 2.88 -25.67 -4.36
CA PRO A 282 2.18 -24.43 -4.71
C PRO A 282 2.89 -23.66 -5.83
N MET A 283 2.10 -23.04 -6.71
CA MET A 283 2.61 -22.25 -7.81
C MET A 283 3.44 -21.06 -7.29
N GLU A 284 4.61 -20.85 -7.89
CA GLU A 284 5.45 -19.68 -7.63
C GLU A 284 5.27 -18.67 -8.75
N ALA A 285 5.36 -17.37 -8.44
CA ALA A 285 5.34 -16.35 -9.48
C ALA A 285 6.55 -16.53 -10.41
N ALA A 286 6.30 -16.67 -11.71
CA ALA A 286 7.35 -16.71 -12.72
C ALA A 286 7.62 -15.29 -13.23
N GLU A 287 8.88 -14.97 -13.48
CA GLU A 287 9.23 -13.73 -14.17
C GLU A 287 8.80 -13.84 -15.64
N ASP A 288 7.94 -12.92 -16.09
CA ASP A 288 7.54 -12.81 -17.50
C ASP A 288 8.62 -12.07 -18.31
N LYS A 289 9.84 -12.64 -18.31
CA LYS A 289 11.03 -12.04 -18.92
C LYS A 289 11.76 -13.10 -19.73
N ALA A 290 12.00 -12.81 -21.01
CA ALA A 290 12.74 -13.71 -21.88
C ALA A 290 14.17 -13.96 -21.35
N ALA A 291 14.69 -15.17 -21.53
CA ALA A 291 16.05 -15.53 -21.11
C ALA A 291 17.12 -14.75 -21.89
N VAL A 292 16.87 -14.51 -23.19
CA VAL A 292 17.68 -13.68 -24.07
C VAL A 292 16.87 -12.44 -24.43
N GLN A 293 17.47 -11.26 -24.29
CA GLN A 293 16.77 -9.98 -24.46
C GLN A 293 17.59 -9.02 -25.29
N THR A 294 16.92 -8.30 -26.19
CA THR A 294 17.45 -7.12 -26.87
C THR A 294 16.47 -5.96 -26.74
N ALA A 295 16.98 -4.74 -26.88
CA ALA A 295 16.15 -3.53 -26.88
C ALA A 295 15.55 -3.23 -28.26
N ASP A 296 15.91 -3.99 -29.29
CA ASP A 296 15.62 -3.66 -30.69
C ASP A 296 14.12 -3.57 -30.96
N ALA A 297 13.33 -4.48 -30.38
CA ALA A 297 11.87 -4.46 -30.51
C ALA A 297 11.28 -3.17 -29.93
N ALA A 298 11.65 -2.81 -28.70
CA ALA A 298 11.19 -1.59 -28.05
C ALA A 298 11.63 -0.33 -28.83
N LEU A 299 12.87 -0.30 -29.32
CA LEU A 299 13.40 0.81 -30.12
C LEU A 299 12.68 0.93 -31.47
N ALA A 300 12.40 -0.18 -32.14
CA ALA A 300 11.65 -0.19 -33.39
C ALA A 300 10.22 0.32 -33.18
N THR A 301 9.51 -0.18 -32.16
CA THR A 301 8.17 0.27 -31.79
C THR A 301 8.16 1.75 -31.39
N LEU A 302 9.19 2.24 -30.68
CA LEU A 302 9.32 3.66 -30.34
C LEU A 302 9.54 4.54 -31.57
N ARG A 303 10.41 4.12 -32.51
CA ARG A 303 10.64 4.83 -33.78
C ARG A 303 9.37 4.93 -34.60
N GLU A 304 8.63 3.83 -34.72
CA GLU A 304 7.31 3.81 -35.37
C GLU A 304 6.35 4.82 -34.71
N LEU A 305 6.27 4.80 -33.36
CA LEU A 305 5.41 5.71 -32.62
C LEU A 305 5.79 7.20 -32.79
N SER A 306 7.08 7.49 -32.90
CA SER A 306 7.58 8.87 -33.03
C SER A 306 7.13 9.56 -34.32
N ILE A 307 7.02 8.81 -35.43
CA ILE A 307 6.62 9.34 -36.73
C ILE A 307 5.10 9.29 -36.96
N LEU A 308 4.37 8.47 -36.20
CA LEU A 308 2.93 8.24 -36.38
C LEU A 308 2.07 9.51 -36.29
N SER A 309 2.51 10.54 -35.55
CA SER A 309 1.81 11.84 -35.48
C SER A 309 1.75 12.57 -36.83
N GLU A 310 2.66 12.24 -37.74
CA GLU A 310 2.78 12.87 -39.05
C GLU A 310 2.03 12.08 -40.14
N THR A 311 1.36 10.98 -39.75
CA THR A 311 0.65 10.08 -40.66
C THR A 311 -0.86 10.12 -40.46
N ASN A 312 -1.61 9.63 -41.44
CA ASN A 312 -3.06 9.42 -41.32
C ASN A 312 -3.44 8.22 -40.40
N GLN A 313 -2.45 7.52 -39.84
CA GLN A 313 -2.63 6.34 -38.99
C GLN A 313 -2.59 6.67 -37.49
N GLY A 314 -2.79 7.93 -37.11
CA GLY A 314 -2.75 8.37 -35.71
C GLY A 314 -3.66 7.58 -34.74
N HIS A 315 -4.73 6.96 -35.23
CA HIS A 315 -5.61 6.07 -34.45
C HIS A 315 -4.88 4.82 -33.89
N GLN A 316 -3.77 4.39 -34.48
CA GLN A 316 -2.98 3.24 -34.03
C GLN A 316 -2.04 3.57 -32.86
N ARG A 317 -1.79 4.86 -32.58
CA ARG A 317 -0.81 5.31 -31.56
C ARG A 317 -1.03 4.67 -30.20
N ALA A 318 -2.27 4.58 -29.73
CA ALA A 318 -2.58 4.00 -28.43
C ALA A 318 -2.22 2.50 -28.36
N SER A 319 -2.53 1.73 -29.40
CA SER A 319 -2.20 0.30 -29.48
C SER A 319 -0.69 0.07 -29.55
N ILE A 320 0.01 0.87 -30.36
CA ILE A 320 1.48 0.78 -30.51
C ILE A 320 2.19 1.23 -29.23
N PHE A 321 1.68 2.26 -28.54
CA PHE A 321 2.20 2.66 -27.24
C PHE A 321 2.00 1.55 -26.18
N GLN A 322 0.85 0.89 -26.18
CA GLN A 322 0.62 -0.27 -25.30
C GLN A 322 1.59 -1.42 -25.62
N LYS A 323 1.88 -1.67 -26.90
CA LYS A 323 2.90 -2.65 -27.32
C LYS A 323 4.28 -2.28 -26.80
N LEU A 324 4.70 -1.01 -26.94
CA LEU A 324 5.96 -0.51 -26.39
C LEU A 324 6.05 -0.74 -24.87
N VAL A 325 4.99 -0.41 -24.13
CA VAL A 325 4.92 -0.63 -22.68
C VAL A 325 5.08 -2.12 -22.33
N SER A 326 4.42 -3.02 -23.07
CA SER A 326 4.57 -4.47 -22.88
C SER A 326 5.99 -4.95 -23.18
N GLU A 327 6.62 -4.46 -24.25
CA GLU A 327 8.00 -4.79 -24.59
C GLU A 327 8.97 -4.33 -23.49
N LEU A 328 8.79 -3.12 -22.94
CA LEU A 328 9.59 -2.61 -21.82
C LEU A 328 9.43 -3.44 -20.53
N ARG A 329 8.21 -3.93 -20.24
CA ARG A 329 7.95 -4.77 -19.07
C ARG A 329 8.72 -6.10 -19.10
N GLY A 330 8.96 -6.62 -20.31
CA GLY A 330 9.74 -7.85 -20.51
C GLY A 330 11.25 -7.68 -20.32
N LEU A 331 11.77 -6.45 -20.21
CA LEU A 331 13.20 -6.19 -20.12
C LEU A 331 13.75 -6.30 -18.69
N LYS A 332 14.99 -6.79 -18.57
CA LYS A 332 15.83 -6.79 -17.38
C LYS A 332 16.65 -5.50 -17.30
N GLY A 333 17.13 -5.17 -16.10
CA GLY A 333 17.90 -3.94 -15.86
C GLY A 333 19.14 -3.83 -16.75
N GLU A 334 19.83 -4.94 -16.99
CA GLU A 334 21.04 -5.01 -17.83
C GLU A 334 20.79 -4.60 -19.29
N THR A 335 19.58 -4.88 -19.81
CA THR A 335 19.17 -4.50 -21.18
C THR A 335 18.49 -3.14 -21.20
N MET A 336 17.71 -2.81 -20.17
CA MET A 336 16.97 -1.55 -20.06
C MET A 336 17.91 -0.35 -19.91
N SER A 337 18.86 -0.40 -18.98
CA SER A 337 19.77 0.73 -18.70
C SER A 337 20.51 1.25 -19.93
N PRO A 338 21.14 0.42 -20.79
CA PRO A 338 21.78 0.91 -22.01
C PRO A 338 20.80 1.31 -23.11
N ALA A 339 19.56 0.83 -23.10
CA ALA A 339 18.55 1.18 -24.10
C ALA A 339 17.98 2.59 -23.91
N VAL A 340 17.87 3.06 -22.65
CA VAL A 340 17.22 4.34 -22.32
C VAL A 340 17.87 5.54 -23.03
N PRO A 341 19.21 5.71 -23.06
CA PRO A 341 19.84 6.80 -23.81
C PRO A 341 19.50 6.78 -25.30
N GLU A 342 19.43 5.59 -25.92
CA GLU A 342 19.05 5.46 -27.32
C GLU A 342 17.57 5.82 -27.53
N MET A 343 16.68 5.37 -26.64
CA MET A 343 15.26 5.74 -26.68
C MET A 343 15.05 7.25 -26.54
N VAL A 344 15.76 7.89 -25.60
CA VAL A 344 15.73 9.36 -25.40
C VAL A 344 16.17 10.09 -26.67
N SER A 345 17.18 9.58 -27.37
CA SER A 345 17.64 10.16 -28.64
C SER A 345 16.59 10.09 -29.76
N VAL A 346 15.70 9.09 -29.73
CA VAL A 346 14.56 8.98 -30.66
C VAL A 346 13.45 9.95 -30.23
N SER A 347 13.04 9.90 -28.96
CA SER A 347 12.06 10.82 -28.39
C SER A 347 12.10 10.78 -26.86
N ASP A 348 12.62 11.85 -26.26
CA ASP A 348 12.67 12.00 -24.80
C ASP A 348 11.26 11.95 -24.17
N ALA A 349 10.30 12.68 -24.74
CA ALA A 349 8.93 12.73 -24.23
C ALA A 349 8.21 11.37 -24.27
N LEU A 350 8.32 10.61 -25.37
CA LEU A 350 7.70 9.29 -25.47
C LEU A 350 8.40 8.27 -24.55
N THR A 351 9.72 8.37 -24.41
CA THR A 351 10.49 7.53 -23.49
C THR A 351 10.03 7.73 -22.05
N TRP A 352 9.89 8.97 -21.61
CA TRP A 352 9.36 9.31 -20.30
C TRP A 352 7.95 8.76 -20.06
N GLN A 353 7.04 8.93 -21.03
CA GLN A 353 5.68 8.40 -20.92
C GLN A 353 5.68 6.87 -20.83
N ALA A 354 6.49 6.20 -21.66
CA ALA A 354 6.55 4.74 -21.70
C ALA A 354 7.14 4.16 -20.41
N LEU A 355 8.23 4.73 -19.88
CA LEU A 355 8.83 4.33 -18.61
C LEU A 355 7.88 4.56 -17.43
N ALA A 356 7.21 5.72 -17.38
CA ALA A 356 6.21 6.01 -16.36
C ALA A 356 4.98 5.08 -16.48
N GLN A 357 4.58 4.65 -17.68
CA GLN A 357 3.47 3.70 -17.83
C GLN A 357 3.88 2.24 -17.54
N CYS A 358 5.15 1.90 -17.73
CA CYS A 358 5.70 0.56 -17.58
C CYS A 358 5.51 -0.01 -16.16
N GLY A 359 5.90 0.74 -15.12
CA GLY A 359 5.65 0.40 -13.72
C GLY A 359 6.42 -0.83 -13.17
N THR A 360 7.37 -1.39 -13.92
CA THR A 360 8.28 -2.43 -13.41
C THR A 360 9.40 -1.81 -12.55
N PRO A 361 10.04 -2.59 -11.67
CA PRO A 361 11.23 -2.14 -10.95
C PRO A 361 12.30 -1.57 -11.88
N GLU A 362 12.58 -2.22 -13.00
CA GLU A 362 13.60 -1.81 -13.97
C GLU A 362 13.26 -0.50 -14.66
N CYS A 363 11.99 -0.28 -14.97
CA CYS A 363 11.52 0.99 -15.54
C CYS A 363 11.67 2.13 -14.54
N SER A 364 11.35 1.91 -13.26
CA SER A 364 11.58 2.93 -12.22
C SER A 364 13.07 3.21 -12.01
N SER A 365 13.93 2.18 -12.03
CA SER A 365 15.40 2.36 -12.00
C SER A 365 15.90 3.18 -13.19
N ALA A 366 15.42 2.87 -14.39
CA ALA A 366 15.72 3.61 -15.62
C ALA A 366 15.29 5.08 -15.53
N MET A 367 14.09 5.36 -15.00
CA MET A 367 13.63 6.74 -14.75
C MET A 367 14.58 7.47 -13.82
N LEU A 368 14.95 6.88 -12.68
CA LEU A 368 15.87 7.49 -11.71
C LEU A 368 17.25 7.74 -12.31
N GLN A 369 17.76 6.83 -13.15
CA GLN A 369 19.01 7.03 -13.88
C GLN A 369 18.94 8.21 -14.85
N HIS A 370 17.83 8.36 -15.58
CA HIS A 370 17.62 9.47 -16.51
C HIS A 370 17.46 10.81 -15.79
N LEU A 371 16.82 10.85 -14.61
CA LEU A 371 16.70 12.07 -13.80
C LEU A 371 18.05 12.67 -13.38
N ARG A 372 19.12 11.86 -13.30
CA ARG A 372 20.47 12.36 -13.02
C ARG A 372 21.02 13.31 -14.08
N THR A 373 20.43 13.31 -15.29
CA THR A 373 20.83 14.20 -16.37
C THR A 373 20.25 15.62 -16.21
N PHE A 374 19.24 15.77 -15.37
CA PHE A 374 18.61 17.05 -15.06
C PHE A 374 19.36 17.78 -13.94
N GLU A 375 19.15 19.09 -13.82
CA GLU A 375 19.67 19.85 -12.70
C GLU A 375 19.07 19.34 -11.37
N PRO A 376 19.86 19.20 -10.29
CA PRO A 376 19.39 18.62 -9.03
C PRO A 376 18.16 19.31 -8.44
N GLU A 377 17.98 20.62 -8.66
CA GLU A 377 16.87 21.41 -8.10
C GLU A 377 15.71 21.62 -9.10
N ALA A 378 15.70 20.87 -10.21
CA ALA A 378 14.65 20.96 -11.22
C ALA A 378 13.31 20.43 -10.68
N MET A 379 12.23 21.18 -10.91
CA MET A 379 10.88 20.81 -10.47
C MET A 379 10.41 19.47 -11.07
N GLU A 380 10.87 19.15 -12.29
CA GLU A 380 10.60 17.89 -12.98
C GLU A 380 11.16 16.68 -12.21
N VAL A 381 12.36 16.82 -11.64
CA VAL A 381 13.00 15.79 -10.82
C VAL A 381 12.18 15.54 -9.56
N ASP A 382 11.81 16.62 -8.86
CA ASP A 382 10.99 16.53 -7.66
C ASP A 382 9.63 15.88 -7.93
N ALA A 383 8.94 16.30 -9.00
CA ALA A 383 7.64 15.74 -9.38
C ALA A 383 7.74 14.25 -9.75
N ALA A 384 8.76 13.85 -10.51
CA ALA A 384 8.95 12.47 -10.92
C ALA A 384 9.30 11.56 -9.73
N VAL A 385 10.19 12.01 -8.85
CA VAL A 385 10.60 11.27 -7.65
C VAL A 385 9.44 11.15 -6.67
N TYR A 386 8.62 12.20 -6.54
CA TYR A 386 7.40 12.14 -5.74
C TYR A 386 6.40 11.13 -6.29
N ALA A 387 6.17 11.13 -7.61
CA ALA A 387 5.27 10.17 -8.25
C ALA A 387 5.70 8.71 -8.05
N LEU A 388 7.01 8.42 -8.06
CA LEU A 388 7.53 7.09 -7.74
C LEU A 388 7.23 6.66 -6.30
N GLY A 389 7.18 7.61 -5.35
CA GLY A 389 6.73 7.37 -3.98
C GLY A 389 5.28 6.91 -3.89
N LEU A 390 4.43 7.37 -4.80
CA LEU A 390 3.00 7.04 -4.83
C LEU A 390 2.68 5.66 -5.40
N LEU A 391 3.68 4.86 -5.78
CA LEU A 391 3.49 3.49 -6.24
C LEU A 391 2.84 2.61 -5.15
N PRO A 392 1.76 1.86 -5.45
CA PRO A 392 1.04 1.08 -4.46
C PRO A 392 1.88 -0.05 -3.85
N ASN A 393 2.78 -0.63 -4.64
CA ASN A 393 3.68 -1.71 -4.22
C ASN A 393 5.12 -1.37 -4.66
N PRO A 394 5.84 -0.53 -3.91
CA PRO A 394 7.22 -0.20 -4.23
C PRO A 394 8.09 -1.45 -4.13
N SER A 395 9.06 -1.59 -5.03
CA SER A 395 10.00 -2.71 -5.01
C SER A 395 11.18 -2.42 -4.08
N ARG A 396 11.87 -3.49 -3.64
CA ARG A 396 13.16 -3.36 -2.93
C ARG A 396 14.18 -2.59 -3.77
N LEU A 397 14.22 -2.85 -5.08
CA LEU A 397 15.10 -2.16 -6.01
C LEU A 397 14.83 -0.65 -6.04
N LEU A 398 13.56 -0.23 -6.06
CA LEU A 398 13.20 1.19 -6.04
C LEU A 398 13.69 1.89 -4.75
N VAL A 399 13.50 1.28 -3.59
CA VAL A 399 13.99 1.83 -2.30
C VAL A 399 15.51 1.97 -2.32
N LYS A 400 16.21 0.92 -2.77
CA LYS A 400 17.66 0.93 -2.92
C LYS A 400 18.13 2.03 -3.87
N ASP A 401 17.48 2.18 -5.01
CA ASP A 401 17.86 3.18 -6.00
C ASP A 401 17.61 4.59 -5.48
N ILE A 402 16.48 4.87 -4.83
CA ILE A 402 16.23 6.18 -4.20
C ILE A 402 17.31 6.47 -3.15
N LEU A 403 17.67 5.50 -2.32
CA LEU A 403 18.69 5.66 -1.27
C LEU A 403 20.09 5.97 -1.83
N ILE A 404 20.49 5.31 -2.92
CA ILE A 404 21.80 5.55 -3.57
C ILE A 404 21.80 6.89 -4.33
N ASN A 405 20.62 7.35 -4.76
CA ASN A 405 20.43 8.56 -5.55
C ASN A 405 20.01 9.79 -4.75
N ILE A 406 20.20 9.81 -3.44
CA ILE A 406 19.81 10.97 -2.64
C ILE A 406 20.64 12.17 -3.07
N MET A 407 20.02 13.05 -3.85
CA MET A 407 20.62 14.30 -4.33
C MET A 407 19.95 15.53 -3.69
N VAL A 408 18.69 15.38 -3.24
CA VAL A 408 17.82 16.49 -2.83
C VAL A 408 16.93 16.05 -1.66
N GLN A 409 16.41 17.02 -0.90
CA GLN A 409 15.44 16.77 0.18
C GLN A 409 14.20 15.98 -0.28
N MET A 410 13.75 16.15 -1.53
CA MET A 410 12.59 15.42 -2.08
C MET A 410 12.83 13.90 -2.15
N PHE A 411 14.05 13.45 -2.45
CA PHE A 411 14.38 12.01 -2.43
C PHE A 411 14.20 11.42 -1.03
N ILE A 412 14.63 12.16 0.00
CA ILE A 412 14.48 11.75 1.39
C ILE A 412 12.99 11.68 1.75
N ALA A 413 12.19 12.66 1.30
CA ALA A 413 10.74 12.65 1.48
C ALA A 413 10.05 11.50 0.73
N THR A 414 10.54 11.07 -0.43
CA THR A 414 9.96 9.91 -1.15
C THR A 414 10.20 8.59 -0.44
N LEU A 415 11.34 8.42 0.27
CA LEU A 415 11.61 7.22 1.07
C LEU A 415 10.49 6.94 2.07
N LEU A 416 9.80 7.98 2.51
CA LEU A 416 8.61 7.88 3.35
C LEU A 416 7.58 6.88 2.83
N PHE A 417 7.12 7.11 1.60
CA PHE A 417 6.05 6.32 1.00
C PHE A 417 6.55 4.93 0.62
N CYS A 418 7.76 4.87 0.06
CA CYS A 418 8.32 3.61 -0.40
C CYS A 418 8.56 2.66 0.77
N VAL A 419 9.14 3.12 1.87
CA VAL A 419 9.43 2.28 3.05
C VAL A 419 8.15 1.88 3.77
N THR A 420 7.21 2.80 4.00
CA THR A 420 5.93 2.44 4.66
C THR A 420 5.20 1.34 3.90
N ARG A 421 5.06 1.49 2.57
CA ARG A 421 4.32 0.51 1.75
C ARG A 421 5.10 -0.79 1.55
N LEU A 422 6.43 -0.73 1.41
CA LEU A 422 7.27 -1.93 1.31
C LEU A 422 7.18 -2.75 2.61
N TYR A 423 7.31 -2.11 3.78
CA TYR A 423 7.20 -2.79 5.07
C TYR A 423 5.83 -3.46 5.26
N GLN A 424 4.75 -2.77 4.90
CA GLN A 424 3.39 -3.33 4.93
C GLN A 424 3.22 -4.53 3.99
N THR A 425 3.87 -4.51 2.82
CA THR A 425 3.76 -5.57 1.82
C THR A 425 4.59 -6.81 2.19
N GLU A 426 5.82 -6.60 2.67
CA GLU A 426 6.76 -7.67 3.02
C GLU A 426 6.50 -8.26 4.41
N GLY A 427 5.85 -7.50 5.30
CA GLY A 427 5.56 -7.90 6.68
C GLY A 427 6.81 -8.06 7.55
N LYS A 428 7.97 -7.59 7.09
CA LYS A 428 9.26 -7.70 7.78
C LYS A 428 10.23 -6.61 7.31
N VAL A 429 11.27 -6.36 8.11
CA VAL A 429 12.39 -5.49 7.73
C VAL A 429 13.24 -6.19 6.67
N THR A 430 13.36 -5.57 5.50
CA THR A 430 14.28 -6.02 4.43
C THR A 430 15.65 -5.33 4.58
N PRO A 431 16.71 -5.82 3.92
CA PRO A 431 18.02 -5.15 3.93
C PRO A 431 17.97 -3.69 3.49
N GLU A 432 17.09 -3.37 2.53
CA GLU A 432 16.89 -2.01 2.02
C GLU A 432 16.21 -1.11 3.06
N ILE A 433 15.22 -1.63 3.79
CA ILE A 433 14.59 -0.90 4.91
C ILE A 433 15.62 -0.66 6.02
N ALA A 434 16.45 -1.66 6.34
CA ALA A 434 17.51 -1.51 7.33
C ALA A 434 18.53 -0.44 6.92
N ALA A 435 18.95 -0.42 5.66
CA ALA A 435 19.86 0.60 5.13
C ALA A 435 19.26 2.01 5.18
N VAL A 436 17.95 2.17 4.86
CA VAL A 436 17.26 3.45 5.03
C VAL A 436 17.21 3.86 6.52
N SER A 437 16.96 2.90 7.42
CA SER A 437 16.95 3.17 8.86
C SER A 437 18.30 3.69 9.35
N GLU A 438 19.39 3.03 8.95
CA GLU A 438 20.76 3.45 9.27
C GLU A 438 21.07 4.84 8.71
N PHE A 439 20.70 5.10 7.45
CA PHE A 439 20.85 6.41 6.83
C PHE A 439 20.10 7.51 7.59
N LEU A 440 18.82 7.33 7.90
CA LEU A 440 18.03 8.33 8.64
C LEU A 440 18.54 8.52 10.07
N ALA A 441 18.99 7.45 10.73
CA ALA A 441 19.61 7.54 12.05
C ALA A 441 20.92 8.37 11.99
N SER A 442 21.73 8.19 10.93
CA SER A 442 22.96 8.96 10.72
C SER A 442 22.69 10.46 10.58
N LEU A 443 21.58 10.84 9.93
CA LEU A 443 21.16 12.25 9.79
C LEU A 443 20.73 12.87 11.11
N LEU A 444 20.11 12.10 12.01
CA LEU A 444 19.77 12.60 13.35
C LEU A 444 21.00 12.74 14.27
N GLY A 445 22.03 11.94 14.03
CA GLY A 445 23.15 11.79 14.95
C GLY A 445 22.71 11.28 16.33
N ALA A 446 23.46 11.63 17.37
CA ALA A 446 23.19 11.15 18.73
C ALA A 446 22.02 11.88 19.44
N ASP A 447 21.74 13.12 19.06
CA ASP A 447 20.86 14.03 19.80
C ASP A 447 20.26 15.18 18.97
N CYS A 448 20.21 15.08 17.63
CA CYS A 448 19.61 16.08 16.75
C CYS A 448 20.24 17.49 16.82
N ALA A 449 21.55 17.56 17.09
CA ALA A 449 22.34 18.80 17.09
C ALA A 449 22.75 19.32 15.69
N GLY A 450 22.41 18.59 14.62
CA GLY A 450 22.83 18.86 13.25
C GLY A 450 22.12 20.05 12.58
N GLU A 451 22.10 20.03 11.24
CA GLU A 451 21.43 21.03 10.42
C GLU A 451 19.91 20.98 10.67
N LYS A 452 19.32 22.11 11.04
CA LYS A 452 17.98 22.18 11.66
C LYS A 452 16.87 21.77 10.69
N GLU A 453 16.97 22.17 9.43
CA GLU A 453 15.94 21.90 8.42
C GLU A 453 15.94 20.44 7.99
N LEU A 454 17.11 19.88 7.70
CA LEU A 454 17.29 18.46 7.42
C LEU A 454 16.91 17.59 8.60
N THR A 455 17.27 17.97 9.82
CA THR A 455 16.88 17.24 11.04
C THR A 455 15.37 17.25 11.21
N PHE A 456 14.72 18.40 11.01
CA PHE A 456 13.26 18.51 11.07
C PHE A 456 12.57 17.60 10.04
N LEU A 457 13.01 17.63 8.77
CA LEU A 457 12.50 16.76 7.71
C LEU A 457 12.68 15.27 8.06
N THR A 458 13.89 14.91 8.51
CA THR A 458 14.23 13.53 8.90
C THR A 458 13.32 13.00 10.01
N LEU A 459 13.03 13.81 11.03
CA LEU A 459 12.12 13.44 12.12
C LEU A 459 10.68 13.24 11.63
N ARG A 460 10.20 14.08 10.70
CA ARG A 460 8.87 13.91 10.09
C ARG A 460 8.80 12.61 9.29
N ILE A 461 9.88 12.25 8.60
CA ILE A 461 9.98 10.99 7.87
C ILE A 461 9.91 9.81 8.83
N ILE A 462 10.78 9.78 9.84
CA ILE A 462 10.80 8.75 10.90
C ILE A 462 9.41 8.60 11.54
N GLY A 463 8.69 9.70 11.75
CA GLY A 463 7.33 9.66 12.28
C GLY A 463 6.30 8.92 11.42
N ASN A 464 6.43 8.87 10.09
CA ASN A 464 5.52 8.06 9.26
C ASN A 464 5.99 6.61 9.12
N ILE A 465 7.31 6.37 9.07
CA ILE A 465 7.89 5.02 8.96
C ILE A 465 8.22 4.41 10.34
N GLY A 466 7.62 4.93 11.41
CA GLY A 466 7.98 4.59 12.79
C GLY A 466 7.97 3.10 13.11
N GLU A 467 7.00 2.34 12.60
CA GLU A 467 6.92 0.89 12.78
C GLU A 467 8.12 0.16 12.16
N ALA A 468 8.51 0.57 10.94
CA ALA A 468 9.66 0.00 10.24
C ALA A 468 10.98 0.41 10.90
N MET A 469 11.09 1.66 11.35
CA MET A 469 12.27 2.16 12.08
C MET A 469 12.46 1.43 13.40
N GLU A 470 11.40 1.27 14.19
CA GLU A 470 11.45 0.55 15.48
C GLU A 470 11.80 -0.93 15.29
N ALA A 471 11.23 -1.58 14.27
CA ALA A 471 11.53 -2.97 13.98
C ALA A 471 12.97 -3.18 13.48
N ALA A 472 13.53 -2.19 12.78
CA ALA A 472 14.91 -2.23 12.29
C ALA A 472 15.93 -1.94 13.40
N ASP A 473 15.71 -0.90 14.19
CA ASP A 473 16.58 -0.51 15.30
C ASP A 473 15.80 0.22 16.40
N ALA A 474 15.59 -0.47 17.52
CA ALA A 474 14.89 0.07 18.69
C ALA A 474 15.62 1.26 19.34
N THR A 475 16.93 1.44 19.12
CA THR A 475 17.72 2.55 19.70
C THR A 475 17.28 3.92 19.18
N VAL A 476 16.58 3.97 18.03
CA VAL A 476 15.97 5.19 17.49
C VAL A 476 15.13 5.91 18.54
N LYS A 477 14.44 5.17 19.43
CA LYS A 477 13.65 5.74 20.53
C LYS A 477 14.53 6.56 21.45
N THR A 478 15.67 6.01 21.88
CA THR A 478 16.62 6.71 22.76
C THR A 478 17.16 7.99 22.10
N THR A 479 17.43 7.96 20.80
CA THR A 479 17.82 9.15 20.04
C THR A 479 16.71 10.20 20.04
N LEU A 480 15.47 9.83 19.73
CA LEU A 480 14.30 10.72 19.78
C LEU A 480 14.09 11.34 21.17
N LEU A 481 14.31 10.56 22.24
CA LEU A 481 14.25 11.05 23.63
C LEU A 481 15.27 12.16 23.90
N LYS A 482 16.48 12.05 23.34
CA LYS A 482 17.52 13.08 23.43
C LYS A 482 17.18 14.29 22.56
N CYS A 483 16.73 14.05 21.33
CA CYS A 483 16.34 15.10 20.38
C CYS A 483 15.27 16.03 20.95
N MET A 484 14.23 15.48 21.60
CA MET A 484 13.19 16.33 22.20
C MET A 484 13.70 17.16 23.39
N ARG A 485 14.91 16.93 23.91
CA ARG A 485 15.51 17.65 25.05
C ARG A 485 16.68 18.53 24.67
N GLN A 486 17.16 18.45 23.44
CA GLN A 486 18.38 19.11 23.01
C GLN A 486 18.23 20.64 23.05
N PRO A 487 18.91 21.39 23.95
CA PRO A 487 18.77 22.85 24.03
C PRO A 487 19.30 23.61 22.81
N THR A 488 20.21 23.03 22.02
CA THR A 488 20.83 23.70 20.86
C THR A 488 19.96 23.69 19.59
N THR A 489 18.91 22.86 19.57
CA THR A 489 18.00 22.73 18.42
C THR A 489 16.76 23.63 18.54
N THR A 490 15.96 23.74 17.48
CA THR A 490 14.75 24.59 17.46
C THR A 490 13.57 23.91 18.14
N LEU A 491 12.58 24.72 18.54
CA LEU A 491 11.31 24.18 19.07
C LEU A 491 10.64 23.23 18.08
N GLN A 492 10.67 23.55 16.78
CA GLN A 492 10.12 22.71 15.72
C GLN A 492 10.78 21.33 15.64
N VAL A 493 12.11 21.26 15.77
CA VAL A 493 12.82 19.96 15.82
C VAL A 493 12.43 19.18 17.07
N GLN A 494 12.34 19.83 18.23
CA GLN A 494 11.90 19.16 19.46
C GLN A 494 10.46 18.65 19.37
N LEU A 495 9.57 19.40 18.72
CA LEU A 495 8.18 19.00 18.46
C LEU A 495 8.11 17.82 17.50
N ALA A 496 8.83 17.89 16.38
CA ALA A 496 8.90 16.79 15.41
C ALA A 496 9.44 15.50 16.06
N ALA A 497 10.40 15.60 16.98
CA ALA A 497 10.91 14.45 17.73
C ALA A 497 9.85 13.82 18.65
N ILE A 498 8.98 14.61 19.27
CA ILE A 498 7.85 14.09 20.06
C ILE A 498 6.83 13.43 19.13
N GLN A 499 6.48 14.11 18.04
CA GLN A 499 5.52 13.61 17.06
C GLN A 499 6.00 12.36 16.31
N ALA A 500 7.31 12.12 16.24
CA ALA A 500 7.89 10.93 15.62
C ALA A 500 7.47 9.62 16.31
N PHE A 501 7.10 9.66 17.59
CA PHE A 501 6.58 8.49 18.33
C PHE A 501 5.19 8.05 17.90
N ARG A 502 4.50 8.78 16.99
CA ARG A 502 3.10 8.50 16.62
C ARG A 502 2.86 7.09 16.07
N ARG A 503 3.84 6.48 15.40
CA ARG A 503 3.76 5.13 14.83
C ARG A 503 4.74 4.16 15.48
N MET A 504 5.13 4.43 16.73
CA MET A 504 6.02 3.58 17.51
C MET A 504 5.31 3.12 18.77
N SER A 505 5.75 2.01 19.34
CA SER A 505 5.28 1.57 20.65
C SER A 505 5.83 2.48 21.76
N VAL A 506 4.94 2.91 22.66
CA VAL A 506 5.29 3.77 23.81
C VAL A 506 5.72 2.88 24.98
N THR A 507 7.02 2.59 25.06
CA THR A 507 7.63 1.85 26.19
C THR A 507 7.61 2.66 27.50
N ASP A 508 7.77 2.02 28.66
CA ASP A 508 7.82 2.69 29.97
C ASP A 508 8.82 3.84 30.05
N GLU A 509 10.02 3.68 29.46
CA GLU A 509 11.02 4.75 29.40
C GLU A 509 10.48 5.95 28.60
N VAL A 510 9.98 5.72 27.39
CA VAL A 510 9.40 6.76 26.54
C VAL A 510 8.24 7.44 27.26
N ARG A 511 7.33 6.67 27.87
CA ARG A 511 6.19 7.16 28.65
C ARG A 511 6.63 8.09 29.76
N SER A 512 7.58 7.67 30.61
CA SER A 512 8.13 8.48 31.70
C SER A 512 8.71 9.81 31.21
N ASN A 513 9.41 9.77 30.08
CA ASN A 513 10.01 10.96 29.50
C ASN A 513 8.96 11.92 28.90
N LEU A 514 7.92 11.41 28.23
CA LEU A 514 6.80 12.18 27.72
C LEU A 514 5.95 12.79 28.84
N GLN A 515 5.67 12.04 29.91
CA GLN A 515 4.99 12.54 31.11
C GLN A 515 5.74 13.71 31.73
N ARG A 516 7.08 13.62 31.79
CA ARG A 516 7.95 14.70 32.29
C ARG A 516 7.86 15.95 31.41
N VAL A 517 7.84 15.80 30.09
CA VAL A 517 7.67 16.92 29.15
C VAL A 517 6.29 17.56 29.32
N SER A 518 5.22 16.76 29.36
CA SER A 518 3.85 17.24 29.56
C SER A 518 3.69 18.00 30.88
N SER A 519 4.35 17.55 31.95
CA SER A 519 4.25 18.14 33.29
C SER A 519 5.18 19.34 33.52
N TYR A 520 6.10 19.63 32.60
CA TYR A 520 7.09 20.69 32.82
C TYR A 520 6.46 22.08 32.65
N ALA A 521 6.13 22.72 33.77
CA ALA A 521 5.38 23.99 33.81
C ALA A 521 6.01 25.14 33.00
N LYS A 522 7.35 25.18 32.89
CA LYS A 522 8.09 26.19 32.12
C LYS A 522 8.27 25.83 30.64
N GLY A 523 7.79 24.66 30.20
CA GLY A 523 7.88 24.22 28.81
C GLY A 523 6.91 24.96 27.90
N ALA A 524 7.27 25.11 26.63
CA ALA A 524 6.38 25.65 25.60
C ALA A 524 5.08 24.85 25.50
N VAL A 525 3.94 25.53 25.35
CA VAL A 525 2.60 24.91 25.36
C VAL A 525 2.48 23.80 24.32
N GLN A 526 2.89 24.06 23.07
CA GLN A 526 2.86 23.07 21.98
C GLN A 526 3.60 21.79 22.35
N LYS A 527 4.77 21.90 23.00
CA LYS A 527 5.61 20.76 23.37
C LYS A 527 4.95 19.88 24.43
N ARG A 528 4.32 20.53 25.41
CA ARG A 528 3.60 19.86 26.48
C ARG A 528 2.37 19.14 25.94
N LEU A 529 1.60 19.81 25.07
CA LEU A 529 0.41 19.25 24.44
C LEU A 529 0.72 18.14 23.44
N ALA A 530 1.79 18.26 22.66
CA ALA A 530 2.24 17.18 21.76
C ALA A 530 2.59 15.91 22.56
N ALA A 531 3.33 16.05 23.67
CA ALA A 531 3.66 14.90 24.53
C ALA A 531 2.40 14.28 25.15
N TYR A 532 1.47 15.11 25.63
CA TYR A 532 0.17 14.67 26.11
C TYR A 532 -0.61 13.89 25.04
N LEU A 533 -0.70 14.40 23.80
CA LEU A 533 -1.43 13.73 22.72
C LEU A 533 -0.83 12.37 22.36
N ILE A 534 0.50 12.22 22.37
CA ILE A 534 1.15 10.91 22.15
C ILE A 534 0.77 9.92 23.27
N LEU A 535 0.78 10.35 24.53
CA LEU A 535 0.36 9.50 25.66
C LEU A 535 -1.10 9.06 25.56
N MET A 536 -1.98 9.96 25.13
CA MET A 536 -3.43 9.71 25.04
C MET A 536 -3.83 8.79 23.87
N ARG A 537 -2.92 8.42 22.97
CA ARG A 537 -3.18 7.39 21.94
C ARG A 537 -3.40 6.01 22.55
N THR A 538 -2.60 5.69 23.56
CA THR A 538 -2.64 4.42 24.31
C THR A 538 -2.38 4.73 25.79
N PRO A 539 -3.37 5.32 26.48
CA PRO A 539 -3.20 5.83 27.84
C PRO A 539 -3.16 4.68 28.85
N GLU A 540 -2.29 4.83 29.85
CA GLU A 540 -2.23 3.96 31.03
C GLU A 540 -2.70 4.69 32.28
N ALA A 541 -2.91 3.94 33.38
CA ALA A 541 -3.36 4.51 34.65
C ALA A 541 -2.45 5.66 35.14
N SER A 542 -1.13 5.57 34.93
CA SER A 542 -0.19 6.63 35.29
C SER A 542 -0.38 7.92 34.48
N ASP A 543 -0.77 7.81 33.21
CA ASP A 543 -1.10 8.96 32.36
C ASP A 543 -2.43 9.59 32.78
N LEU A 544 -3.42 8.76 33.16
CA LEU A 544 -4.70 9.26 33.67
C LEU A 544 -4.53 10.03 34.99
N GLU A 545 -3.61 9.61 35.86
CA GLU A 545 -3.26 10.37 37.05
C GLU A 545 -2.57 11.71 36.73
N LEU A 546 -1.74 11.75 35.68
CA LEU A 546 -1.21 13.01 35.15
C LEU A 546 -2.34 13.92 34.65
N VAL A 547 -3.29 13.39 33.88
CA VAL A 547 -4.46 14.14 33.40
C VAL A 547 -5.28 14.68 34.58
N LYS A 548 -5.56 13.85 35.60
CA LYS A 548 -6.25 14.29 36.81
C LYS A 548 -5.50 15.42 37.52
N LYS A 549 -4.16 15.40 37.58
CA LYS A 549 -3.37 16.50 38.15
C LYS A 549 -3.51 17.81 37.35
N ILE A 550 -3.51 17.73 36.01
CA ILE A 550 -3.72 18.89 35.14
C ILE A 550 -5.14 19.45 35.32
N LEU A 551 -6.15 18.58 35.45
CA LEU A 551 -7.56 18.96 35.57
C LEU A 551 -7.95 19.48 36.98
N LYS A 552 -7.47 18.83 38.06
CA LYS A 552 -7.78 19.17 39.48
C LYS A 552 -7.26 20.53 39.95
N ALA A 553 -6.50 21.25 39.12
CA ALA A 553 -6.16 22.65 39.33
C ALA A 553 -7.37 23.61 39.25
N SER A 554 -8.61 23.13 39.41
CA SER A 554 -9.84 23.88 39.20
C SER A 554 -10.54 24.41 40.45
N MET A 555 -10.25 23.99 41.69
CA MET A 555 -11.11 24.40 42.83
C MET A 555 -10.44 24.67 44.19
N GLN A 556 -9.21 25.16 44.25
CA GLN A 556 -8.73 25.73 45.52
C GLN A 556 -7.74 26.88 45.30
N GLU A 557 -8.17 28.06 45.76
CA GLU A 557 -7.33 29.23 45.98
C GLU A 557 -6.11 28.85 46.85
N GLN A 558 -4.95 29.41 46.47
CA GLN A 558 -3.80 29.62 47.36
C GLN A 558 -3.09 28.36 47.89
N LYS A 559 -2.30 27.70 47.03
CA LYS A 559 -1.00 27.14 47.43
C LYS A 559 0.04 27.26 46.30
N PRO A 560 1.18 27.95 46.47
CA PRO A 560 2.00 28.41 45.34
C PRO A 560 2.84 27.34 44.63
N ASP A 561 3.00 26.14 45.18
CA ASP A 561 4.15 25.29 44.82
C ASP A 561 3.84 24.06 43.94
N VAL A 562 2.56 23.77 43.56
CA VAL A 562 2.22 22.52 42.82
C VAL A 562 1.10 22.67 41.76
N GLN A 563 0.78 23.87 41.26
CA GLN A 563 -0.33 24.07 40.31
C GLN A 563 0.09 24.08 38.84
N GLU A 564 -0.77 23.55 37.95
CA GLU A 564 -0.70 23.82 36.50
C GLU A 564 -1.03 25.30 36.27
N GLN A 565 0.00 26.11 36.01
CA GLN A 565 -0.16 27.56 35.86
C GLN A 565 -0.58 27.98 34.45
N ASN A 566 -0.46 27.10 33.45
CA ASN A 566 -0.72 27.47 32.07
C ASN A 566 -2.19 27.20 31.68
N ALA A 567 -2.98 28.27 31.61
CA ALA A 567 -4.40 28.22 31.25
C ALA A 567 -4.66 27.57 29.87
N GLN A 568 -3.73 27.72 28.91
CA GLN A 568 -3.84 27.14 27.57
C GLN A 568 -3.78 25.61 27.61
N VAL A 569 -2.80 25.05 28.33
CA VAL A 569 -2.66 23.59 28.49
C VAL A 569 -3.90 23.01 29.16
N LYS A 570 -4.38 23.66 30.23
CA LYS A 570 -5.57 23.23 30.95
C LYS A 570 -6.82 23.25 30.07
N ALA A 571 -7.07 24.34 29.35
CA ALA A 571 -8.22 24.47 28.46
C ALA A 571 -8.24 23.39 27.35
N PHE A 572 -7.07 23.10 26.77
CA PHE A 572 -6.95 22.05 25.76
C PHE A 572 -7.23 20.67 26.35
N VAL A 573 -6.59 20.30 27.46
CA VAL A 573 -6.78 18.99 28.09
C VAL A 573 -8.23 18.81 28.54
N THR A 574 -8.86 19.85 29.13
CA THR A 574 -10.28 19.79 29.51
C THR A 574 -11.18 19.55 28.31
N SER A 575 -11.01 20.30 27.22
CA SER A 575 -11.84 20.12 26.01
C SER A 575 -11.60 18.78 25.30
N HIS A 576 -10.35 18.31 25.25
CA HIS A 576 -10.02 17.01 24.65
C HIS A 576 -10.66 15.86 25.44
N ILE A 577 -10.53 15.85 26.76
CA ILE A 577 -11.18 14.85 27.62
C ILE A 577 -12.70 14.93 27.50
N TYR A 578 -13.27 16.14 27.53
CA TYR A 578 -14.70 16.34 27.33
C TYR A 578 -15.20 15.72 26.01
N ASN A 579 -14.49 15.95 24.90
CA ASN A 579 -14.86 15.41 23.60
C ASN A 579 -14.68 13.89 23.49
N ILE A 580 -13.68 13.31 24.17
CA ILE A 580 -13.55 11.85 24.23
C ILE A 580 -14.74 11.25 24.99
N ILE A 581 -15.11 11.84 26.13
CA ILE A 581 -16.24 11.40 26.96
C ILE A 581 -17.56 11.44 26.18
N HIS A 582 -17.76 12.47 25.36
CA HIS A 582 -18.98 12.66 24.57
C HIS A 582 -18.88 12.09 23.14
N SER A 583 -17.83 11.32 22.84
CA SER A 583 -17.69 10.68 21.53
C SER A 583 -18.65 9.51 21.38
N ASN A 584 -19.08 9.24 20.15
CA ASN A 584 -19.91 8.09 19.82
C ASN A 584 -19.09 6.81 19.54
N ASP A 585 -17.77 6.83 19.79
CA ASP A 585 -16.85 5.72 19.56
C ASP A 585 -16.56 4.94 20.85
N PRO A 586 -17.11 3.71 21.03
CA PRO A 586 -16.99 2.95 22.28
C PRO A 586 -15.54 2.58 22.64
N GLU A 587 -14.66 2.40 21.63
CA GLU A 587 -13.25 2.12 21.85
C GLU A 587 -12.56 3.30 22.53
N THR A 588 -12.81 4.52 22.04
CA THR A 588 -12.23 5.76 22.62
C THR A 588 -12.70 5.98 24.07
N ILE A 589 -13.97 5.67 24.39
CA ILE A 589 -14.55 5.86 25.74
C ILE A 589 -13.95 4.89 26.77
N LYS A 590 -13.70 3.64 26.37
CA LYS A 590 -13.26 2.55 27.28
C LYS A 590 -12.00 2.89 28.08
N TYR A 591 -11.12 3.71 27.52
CA TYR A 591 -9.83 4.06 28.13
C TYR A 591 -9.90 5.16 29.20
N ILE A 592 -11.00 5.90 29.28
CA ILE A 592 -11.14 7.11 30.13
C ILE A 592 -12.21 6.93 31.21
N LEU A 593 -12.70 5.69 31.41
CA LEU A 593 -13.76 5.36 32.38
C LEU A 593 -13.45 5.81 33.82
N ASP A 594 -12.19 5.78 34.25
CA ASP A 594 -11.79 6.25 35.60
C ASP A 594 -11.79 7.78 35.74
N VAL A 595 -11.74 8.51 34.62
CA VAL A 595 -11.84 9.98 34.59
C VAL A 595 -13.32 10.39 34.53
N LEU A 596 -14.20 9.57 33.94
CA LEU A 596 -15.66 9.78 33.93
C LEU A 596 -16.28 9.86 35.33
N ALA A 597 -15.65 9.23 36.33
CA ALA A 597 -16.15 9.19 37.69
C ALA A 597 -16.00 10.52 38.46
N ASP A 598 -15.29 11.51 37.90
CA ASP A 598 -15.12 12.83 38.52
C ASP A 598 -16.14 13.84 37.93
N PRO A 599 -17.24 14.13 38.65
CA PRO A 599 -18.27 15.06 38.19
C PRO A 599 -17.78 16.51 38.07
N THR A 600 -16.56 16.84 38.50
CA THR A 600 -15.96 18.18 38.36
C THR A 600 -15.41 18.49 36.96
N ILE A 601 -15.33 17.50 36.07
CA ILE A 601 -14.80 17.65 34.70
C ILE A 601 -15.84 18.29 33.75
N ALA A 602 -17.10 18.34 34.16
CA ALA A 602 -18.19 18.90 33.37
C ALA A 602 -18.29 20.41 33.57
N THR A 603 -17.54 21.18 32.78
CA THR A 603 -18.01 22.40 32.07
C THR A 603 -16.86 23.12 31.37
N THR A 604 -16.90 23.21 30.04
CA THR A 604 -15.97 24.03 29.23
C THR A 604 -16.49 25.47 29.10
N HIS A 605 -16.43 26.26 30.18
CA HIS A 605 -16.75 27.69 30.15
C HIS A 605 -15.47 28.55 30.02
N GLY A 606 -14.79 28.45 28.87
CA GLY A 606 -13.70 29.36 28.50
C GLY A 606 -14.05 30.17 27.24
N ASP A 607 -13.37 31.28 27.01
CA ASP A 607 -13.48 32.02 25.76
C ASP A 607 -13.04 31.14 24.57
N TYR A 608 -13.90 31.01 23.57
CA TYR A 608 -13.68 30.16 22.38
C TYR A 608 -12.68 30.78 21.40
N THR A 609 -12.34 32.06 21.57
CA THR A 609 -11.53 32.81 20.61
C THR A 609 -10.05 32.89 20.97
N THR A 610 -9.70 32.64 22.24
CA THR A 610 -8.33 32.90 22.78
C THR A 610 -7.73 31.72 23.54
N MET A 611 -8.49 30.64 23.77
CA MET A 611 -8.04 29.48 24.53
C MET A 611 -7.85 28.25 23.62
N SER A 612 -6.82 27.47 23.92
CA SER A 612 -6.51 26.23 23.23
C SER A 612 -7.63 25.21 23.43
N ARG A 613 -8.06 24.58 22.34
CA ARG A 613 -9.17 23.61 22.37
C ARG A 613 -8.98 22.45 21.41
N ASN A 614 -9.54 21.32 21.81
CA ASN A 614 -9.88 20.23 20.92
C ASN A 614 -11.36 20.30 20.56
N TYR A 615 -11.70 19.89 19.33
CA TYR A 615 -13.03 19.73 18.78
C TYR A 615 -13.17 18.30 18.26
N LYS A 616 -14.34 17.69 18.46
CA LYS A 616 -14.67 16.39 17.87
C LYS A 616 -16.12 16.39 17.40
N MET A 617 -16.36 15.84 16.22
CA MET A 617 -17.67 15.66 15.65
C MET A 617 -17.77 14.26 15.05
N ASP A 618 -18.71 13.47 15.55
CA ASP A 618 -18.98 12.12 15.06
C ASP A 618 -20.32 12.10 14.31
N ALA A 619 -20.34 11.49 13.13
CA ALA A 619 -21.58 11.24 12.39
C ALA A 619 -21.64 9.77 11.93
N ALA A 620 -22.84 9.21 11.86
CA ALA A 620 -23.06 7.85 11.42
C ALA A 620 -24.21 7.78 10.42
N LEU A 621 -24.01 7.02 9.35
CA LEU A 621 -25.03 6.69 8.37
C LEU A 621 -24.92 5.19 8.01
N ASN A 622 -25.92 4.40 8.40
CA ASN A 622 -25.92 2.95 8.25
C ASN A 622 -24.67 2.29 8.89
N ASN A 623 -23.95 1.45 8.13
CA ASN A 623 -22.72 0.77 8.56
C ASN A 623 -21.45 1.63 8.41
N MET A 624 -21.60 2.92 8.12
CA MET A 624 -20.51 3.86 7.93
C MET A 624 -20.52 4.89 9.06
N LYS A 625 -19.40 5.04 9.77
CA LYS A 625 -19.19 6.08 10.78
C LYS A 625 -18.07 6.98 10.32
N THR A 626 -18.23 8.28 10.47
CA THR A 626 -17.19 9.27 10.21
C THR A 626 -16.94 10.08 11.48
N SER A 627 -15.68 10.41 11.74
CA SER A 627 -15.28 11.25 12.87
C SER A 627 -14.34 12.33 12.36
N MET A 628 -14.63 13.58 12.73
CA MET A 628 -13.78 14.73 12.46
C MET A 628 -13.22 15.24 13.78
N GLN A 629 -11.90 15.44 13.85
CA GLN A 629 -11.21 15.95 15.02
C GLN A 629 -10.43 17.20 14.66
N GLY A 630 -10.52 18.24 15.48
CA GLY A 630 -9.78 19.49 15.30
C GLY A 630 -9.00 19.86 16.55
N ASN A 631 -7.76 20.34 16.39
CA ASN A 631 -6.97 20.94 17.47
C ASN A 631 -6.66 22.39 17.11
N MET A 632 -6.80 23.29 18.08
CA MET A 632 -6.39 24.68 17.98
C MET A 632 -5.59 25.03 19.22
N ILE A 633 -4.32 25.39 19.04
CA ILE A 633 -3.37 25.63 20.14
C ILE A 633 -2.94 27.08 20.11
N PHE A 634 -3.15 27.77 21.23
CA PHE A 634 -2.72 29.13 21.49
C PHE A 634 -1.53 29.15 22.44
N ASP A 635 -0.71 30.18 22.27
CA ASP A 635 0.32 30.52 23.25
C ASP A 635 -0.18 31.66 24.17
N PRO A 636 0.18 31.70 25.47
CA PRO A 636 -0.26 32.76 26.37
C PRO A 636 0.11 34.18 25.89
N THR A 637 1.15 34.33 25.07
CA THR A 637 1.57 35.63 24.54
C THR A 637 0.98 35.96 23.17
N SER A 638 0.07 35.13 22.64
CA SER A 638 -0.44 35.21 21.27
C SER A 638 -1.96 35.34 21.20
N GLN A 639 -2.44 36.24 20.34
CA GLN A 639 -3.88 36.36 20.02
C GLN A 639 -4.30 35.43 18.87
N LEU A 640 -3.34 34.84 18.15
CA LEU A 640 -3.59 33.89 17.09
C LEU A 640 -3.14 32.48 17.52
N PRO A 641 -3.83 31.43 17.03
CA PRO A 641 -3.38 30.08 17.27
C PRO A 641 -2.01 29.87 16.60
N LYS A 642 -1.09 29.28 17.35
CA LYS A 642 0.23 28.88 16.86
C LYS A 642 0.16 27.58 16.07
N GLU A 643 -0.82 26.73 16.36
CA GLU A 643 -1.03 25.46 15.66
C GLU A 643 -2.53 25.20 15.48
N ILE A 644 -2.91 24.78 14.27
CA ILE A 644 -4.24 24.30 13.92
C ILE A 644 -4.09 22.95 13.24
N MET A 645 -4.91 21.96 13.62
CA MET A 645 -4.96 20.66 12.96
C MET A 645 -6.42 20.26 12.77
N LEU A 646 -6.73 19.67 11.62
CA LEU A 646 -8.03 19.06 11.31
C LEU A 646 -7.81 17.68 10.68
N GLU A 647 -8.41 16.66 11.27
CA GLU A 647 -8.31 15.26 10.88
C GLU A 647 -9.71 14.68 10.64
N THR A 648 -9.85 13.83 9.62
CA THR A 648 -11.10 13.08 9.34
C THR A 648 -10.81 11.60 9.23
N THR A 649 -11.55 10.78 9.98
CA THR A 649 -11.48 9.31 9.96
C THR A 649 -12.82 8.71 9.50
N LEU A 650 -12.76 7.62 8.73
CA LEU A 650 -13.90 6.90 8.21
C LEU A 650 -13.84 5.43 8.64
N LYS A 651 -14.83 4.96 9.38
CA LYS A 651 -15.05 3.55 9.69
C LYS A 651 -16.14 3.00 8.75
N ALA A 652 -15.78 2.13 7.80
CA ALA A 652 -16.71 1.53 6.84
C ALA A 652 -16.37 0.05 6.60
N PHE A 653 -17.38 -0.82 6.53
CA PHE A 653 -17.22 -2.24 6.22
C PHE A 653 -16.23 -3.00 7.14
N GLY A 654 -16.11 -2.56 8.41
CA GLY A 654 -15.17 -3.15 9.37
C GLY A 654 -13.73 -2.64 9.28
N TYR A 655 -13.45 -1.66 8.42
CA TYR A 655 -12.14 -1.00 8.29
C TYR A 655 -12.19 0.43 8.83
N ASN A 656 -11.10 0.88 9.47
CA ASN A 656 -10.89 2.26 9.90
C ASN A 656 -9.86 2.91 8.96
N MET A 657 -10.17 4.08 8.39
CA MET A 657 -9.33 4.77 7.42
C MET A 657 -9.18 6.26 7.78
N ASP A 658 -7.95 6.74 7.95
CA ASP A 658 -7.66 8.16 8.16
C ASP A 658 -7.71 8.88 6.81
N MET A 659 -8.83 9.53 6.48
CA MET A 659 -9.05 10.06 5.13
C MET A 659 -8.06 11.17 4.77
N TRP A 660 -7.97 12.18 5.62
CA TRP A 660 -7.05 13.30 5.46
C TRP A 660 -6.81 14.02 6.79
N GLU A 661 -5.64 14.64 6.91
CA GLU A 661 -5.26 15.53 8.01
C GLU A 661 -4.61 16.78 7.42
N ILE A 662 -5.07 17.96 7.82
CA ILE A 662 -4.47 19.24 7.44
C ILE A 662 -4.00 19.92 8.72
N GLY A 663 -2.73 20.29 8.76
CA GLY A 663 -2.18 21.05 9.87
C GLY A 663 -1.49 22.32 9.41
N MET A 664 -1.56 23.35 10.24
CA MET A 664 -0.93 24.65 10.02
C MET A 664 -0.25 25.11 11.30
N GLU A 665 1.01 25.49 11.21
CA GLU A 665 1.79 26.12 12.28
C GLU A 665 2.14 27.54 11.85
N GLY A 666 1.98 28.51 12.73
CA GLY A 666 2.25 29.92 12.46
C GLY A 666 3.10 30.57 13.54
N LYS A 667 4.17 31.26 13.12
CA LYS A 667 5.04 32.03 14.00
C LYS A 667 5.04 33.51 13.58
N ASP A 668 5.06 34.38 14.59
CA ASP A 668 5.25 35.83 14.43
C ASP A 668 4.26 36.51 13.46
N PHE A 669 3.02 36.03 13.40
CA PHE A 669 1.94 36.63 12.60
C PHE A 669 1.37 37.89 13.25
N GLU A 670 1.53 38.03 14.57
CA GLU A 670 0.90 39.06 15.39
C GLU A 670 1.28 40.48 14.95
N PRO A 671 2.55 40.81 14.66
CA PRO A 671 2.93 42.15 14.21
C PRO A 671 2.36 42.51 12.83
N THR A 672 2.32 41.53 11.91
CA THR A 672 1.79 41.72 10.55
C THR A 672 0.26 41.85 10.58
N ILE A 673 -0.42 41.01 11.36
CA ILE A 673 -1.87 41.07 11.56
C ILE A 673 -2.26 42.34 12.31
N GLU A 674 -1.51 42.79 13.31
CA GLU A 674 -1.77 44.06 14.01
C GLU A 674 -1.56 45.26 13.07
N ALA A 675 -0.50 45.24 12.26
CA ALA A 675 -0.25 46.29 11.25
C ALA A 675 -1.30 46.32 10.12
N LEU A 676 -1.89 45.17 9.78
CA LEU A 676 -2.92 45.07 8.74
C LEU A 676 -4.33 45.22 9.27
N PHE A 677 -4.69 44.66 10.42
CA PHE A 677 -6.07 44.50 10.89
C PHE A 677 -6.28 44.95 12.35
N GLY A 678 -5.22 45.34 13.06
CA GLY A 678 -5.32 45.90 14.41
C GLY A 678 -6.07 47.23 14.44
N LYS A 679 -6.33 47.77 15.63
CA LYS A 679 -7.14 49.00 15.81
C LYS A 679 -6.62 50.22 15.02
N ASN A 680 -5.30 50.25 14.76
CA ASN A 680 -4.63 51.28 13.97
C ASN A 680 -4.01 50.71 12.66
N GLY A 681 -4.44 49.52 12.24
CA GLY A 681 -3.93 48.80 11.07
C GLY A 681 -4.46 49.33 9.74
N PHE A 682 -3.99 48.75 8.63
CA PHE A 682 -4.33 49.19 7.27
C PHE A 682 -5.78 48.89 6.83
N PHE A 683 -6.38 47.84 7.39
CA PHE A 683 -7.67 47.21 7.05
C PHE A 683 -8.47 46.80 8.32
N PRO A 684 -8.71 47.70 9.29
CA PRO A 684 -9.28 47.34 10.60
C PRO A 684 -10.68 46.69 10.52
N ASP A 685 -11.47 46.99 9.47
CA ASP A 685 -12.86 46.51 9.32
C ASP A 685 -13.00 45.27 8.42
N THR A 686 -11.92 44.73 7.86
CA THR A 686 -12.01 43.72 6.79
C THR A 686 -12.34 42.33 7.32
N VAL A 687 -11.78 41.94 8.47
CA VAL A 687 -12.01 40.63 9.09
C VAL A 687 -13.48 40.49 9.52
N SER A 688 -14.06 41.55 10.12
CA SER A 688 -15.47 41.55 10.51
C SER A 688 -16.39 41.43 9.28
N LYS A 689 -16.14 42.20 8.21
CA LYS A 689 -16.92 42.11 6.95
C LYS A 689 -16.82 40.75 6.27
N ALA A 690 -15.64 40.13 6.25
CA ALA A 690 -15.44 38.81 5.65
C ALA A 690 -16.18 37.69 6.43
N MET A 691 -16.18 37.77 7.77
CA MET A 691 -16.89 36.80 8.62
C MET A 691 -18.41 36.92 8.48
N TYR A 692 -18.96 38.13 8.35
CA TYR A 692 -20.39 38.32 8.06
C TYR A 692 -20.78 37.81 6.68
N TRP A 693 -19.94 38.05 5.66
CA TRP A 693 -20.17 37.53 4.31
C TRP A 693 -20.16 35.99 4.27
N ALA A 694 -19.26 35.34 5.04
CA ALA A 694 -19.22 33.89 5.15
C ALA A 694 -20.42 33.33 5.93
N GLY A 695 -20.84 33.99 7.01
CA GLY A 695 -22.02 33.61 7.79
C GLY A 695 -23.32 33.66 6.97
N ASP A 696 -23.47 34.66 6.10
CA ASP A 696 -24.63 34.78 5.19
C ASP A 696 -24.70 33.69 4.11
N LYS A 697 -23.65 32.88 3.95
CA LYS A 697 -23.56 31.77 2.99
C LYS A 697 -23.68 30.38 3.63
N MET A 698 -23.82 30.29 4.95
CA MET A 698 -23.87 29.02 5.68
C MET A 698 -25.28 28.68 6.20
N PRO A 699 -25.59 27.37 6.41
CA PRO A 699 -26.85 26.94 7.02
C PRO A 699 -27.07 27.56 8.42
N ASP A 700 -28.33 27.78 8.78
CA ASP A 700 -28.72 28.60 9.95
C ASP A 700 -28.09 28.18 11.28
N GLN A 701 -27.92 26.87 11.50
CA GLN A 701 -27.28 26.32 12.71
C GLN A 701 -25.78 26.68 12.83
N LEU A 702 -25.04 26.77 11.72
CA LEU A 702 -23.63 27.20 11.72
C LEU A 702 -23.52 28.73 11.79
N ASN A 703 -24.49 29.43 11.19
CA ASN A 703 -24.54 30.89 11.18
C ASN A 703 -24.71 31.45 12.61
N GLU A 704 -25.50 30.78 13.46
CA GLU A 704 -25.69 31.18 14.85
C GLU A 704 -24.38 31.10 15.68
N VAL A 705 -23.59 30.04 15.47
CA VAL A 705 -22.27 29.85 16.09
C VAL A 705 -21.28 30.92 15.62
N LEU A 706 -21.24 31.20 14.31
CA LEU A 706 -20.39 32.24 13.72
C LEU A 706 -20.75 33.66 14.19
N LYS A 707 -22.05 33.96 14.35
CA LYS A 707 -22.54 35.24 14.87
C LYS A 707 -22.13 35.47 16.33
N ASN A 708 -22.18 34.42 17.15
CA ASN A 708 -21.71 34.47 18.54
C ASN A 708 -20.19 34.64 18.62
N PHE A 709 -19.43 34.06 17.69
CA PHE A 709 -17.98 34.22 17.57
C PHE A 709 -17.56 35.65 17.16
N ALA A 710 -18.37 36.33 16.34
CA ALA A 710 -18.07 37.69 15.84
C ALA A 710 -18.50 38.83 16.78
N ALA A 711 -19.34 38.54 17.79
CA ALA A 711 -19.90 39.54 18.71
C ALA A 711 -18.88 40.40 19.49
N PRO A 712 -17.70 39.89 19.93
CA PRO A 712 -16.71 40.68 20.67
C PRO A 712 -15.97 41.75 19.82
N LEU A 713 -15.96 41.61 18.49
CA LEU A 713 -15.23 42.50 17.57
C LEU A 713 -15.97 43.82 17.28
N LYS A 714 -17.07 44.10 17.98
CA LYS A 714 -18.03 45.18 17.67
C LYS A 714 -17.65 46.56 18.22
N ASN A 715 -16.55 46.68 18.97
CA ASN A 715 -16.25 47.91 19.71
C ASN A 715 -15.09 48.69 19.11
N GLU A 716 -15.40 49.61 18.19
CA GLU A 716 -15.11 51.05 18.28
C GLU A 716 -15.39 51.72 16.93
N LYS A 717 -16.22 52.78 16.94
CA LYS A 717 -16.26 53.74 15.83
C LYS A 717 -14.97 54.55 15.89
N THR A 718 -14.00 54.29 15.02
CA THR A 718 -12.76 55.07 14.98
C THR A 718 -12.41 55.57 13.58
N LYS A 719 -11.75 56.73 13.58
CA LYS A 719 -11.64 57.75 12.53
C LYS A 719 -11.03 57.23 11.21
N VAL A 720 -11.53 57.78 10.11
CA VAL A 720 -10.90 57.71 8.78
C VAL A 720 -9.51 58.35 8.86
N ILE A 721 -8.45 57.53 8.80
CA ILE A 721 -7.05 57.99 8.74
C ILE A 721 -6.61 58.03 7.27
N THR A 722 -5.93 59.11 6.89
CA THR A 722 -5.49 59.44 5.54
C THR A 722 -4.51 58.40 4.95
N THR A 723 -4.85 57.88 3.77
CA THR A 723 -4.27 56.70 3.08
C THR A 723 -2.79 56.79 2.73
N HIS A 724 -2.19 57.99 2.71
CA HIS A 724 -0.78 58.20 2.35
C HIS A 724 0.20 58.05 3.52
N LEU A 725 -0.17 58.45 4.74
CA LEU A 725 0.68 58.31 5.94
C LEU A 725 0.76 56.85 6.40
N VAL A 726 -0.34 56.11 6.25
CA VAL A 726 -0.43 54.69 6.66
C VAL A 726 0.40 53.79 5.74
N LYS A 727 0.44 54.02 4.41
CA LYS A 727 1.30 53.25 3.49
C LYS A 727 2.79 53.37 3.82
N LYS A 728 3.25 54.58 4.17
CA LYS A 728 4.66 54.84 4.47
C LYS A 728 5.07 54.24 5.83
N LYS A 729 4.14 54.21 6.79
CA LYS A 729 4.30 53.54 8.08
C LYS A 729 4.28 52.01 7.93
N LEU A 730 3.30 51.45 7.23
CA LEU A 730 3.20 50.01 6.94
C LEU A 730 4.45 49.47 6.20
N ALA A 731 4.96 50.20 5.21
CA ALA A 731 6.18 49.82 4.51
C ALA A 731 7.41 49.83 5.43
N LYS A 732 7.48 50.76 6.38
CA LYS A 732 8.56 50.83 7.38
C LYS A 732 8.46 49.73 8.42
N ASP A 733 7.24 49.46 8.90
CA ASP A 733 6.95 48.47 9.94
C ASP A 733 7.16 47.04 9.39
N LEU A 734 6.75 46.77 8.14
CA LEU A 734 6.99 45.49 7.45
C LEU A 734 8.45 45.28 7.00
N GLN A 735 9.24 46.34 6.81
CA GLN A 735 10.68 46.25 6.48
C GLN A 735 11.57 46.10 7.71
N ALA A 736 11.11 46.52 8.89
CA ALA A 736 11.87 46.46 10.13
C ALA A 736 11.67 45.16 10.94
N GLN A 737 10.73 44.29 10.53
CA GLN A 737 10.36 43.06 11.25
C GLN A 737 10.73 41.81 10.43
N GLU A 738 11.11 40.73 11.13
CA GLU A 738 11.28 39.41 10.51
C GLU A 738 9.95 38.98 9.86
N SER A 739 10.03 38.39 8.66
CA SER A 739 8.82 37.98 7.96
C SER A 739 8.11 36.84 8.68
N PRO A 740 6.77 36.87 8.83
CA PRO A 740 6.03 35.79 9.45
C PRO A 740 6.25 34.47 8.70
N GLU A 741 6.51 33.40 9.44
CA GLU A 741 6.67 32.06 8.91
C GLU A 741 5.44 31.23 9.26
N ALA A 742 4.70 30.80 8.24
CA ALA A 742 3.70 29.73 8.37
C ALA A 742 4.24 28.46 7.73
N MET A 743 3.89 27.31 8.29
CA MET A 743 4.07 26.00 7.68
C MET A 743 2.71 25.30 7.63
N ALA A 744 2.33 24.78 6.48
CA ALA A 744 1.13 23.95 6.33
C ALA A 744 1.54 22.56 5.85
N TYR A 745 0.89 21.51 6.35
CA TYR A 745 1.10 20.14 5.90
C TYR A 745 -0.22 19.43 5.63
N LEU A 746 -0.16 18.41 4.77
CA LEU A 746 -1.28 17.55 4.41
C LEU A 746 -0.89 16.09 4.63
N ARG A 747 -1.77 15.30 5.25
CA ARG A 747 -1.71 13.83 5.24
C ARG A 747 -2.93 13.28 4.54
N ILE A 748 -2.74 12.18 3.83
CA ILE A 748 -3.81 11.40 3.19
C ILE A 748 -3.59 9.94 3.56
N MET A 749 -4.64 9.22 3.98
CA MET A 749 -4.54 7.81 4.41
C MET A 749 -3.46 7.61 5.49
N GLY A 750 -3.44 8.54 6.46
CA GLY A 750 -2.47 8.57 7.56
C GLY A 750 -1.02 8.85 7.16
N THR A 751 -0.73 9.11 5.87
CA THR A 751 0.63 9.35 5.38
C THR A 751 0.81 10.80 4.97
N GLU A 752 1.85 11.43 5.50
CA GLU A 752 2.14 12.83 5.20
C GLU A 752 2.65 13.03 3.78
N LEU A 753 1.98 13.89 3.01
CA LEU A 753 2.28 14.21 1.62
C LEU A 753 3.41 15.22 1.45
N GLY A 754 3.66 16.05 2.45
CA GLY A 754 4.65 17.12 2.42
C GLY A 754 4.21 18.31 3.26
N TYR A 755 5.04 19.34 3.30
CA TYR A 755 4.73 20.63 3.93
C TYR A 755 5.15 21.78 3.03
N ILE A 756 4.52 22.95 3.20
CA ILE A 756 4.83 24.18 2.48
C ILE A 756 5.11 25.27 3.50
N LYS A 757 6.21 26.01 3.33
CA LYS A 757 6.53 27.20 4.14
C LYS A 757 6.05 28.50 3.47
N GLY A 758 5.68 29.49 4.27
CA GLY A 758 5.27 30.81 3.81
C GLY A 758 6.36 31.55 3.03
N SER A 759 7.64 31.26 3.30
CA SER A 759 8.79 31.74 2.54
C SER A 759 8.84 31.18 1.12
N GLU A 760 8.45 29.91 0.92
CA GLU A 760 8.37 29.24 -0.39
C GLU A 760 7.19 29.78 -1.22
N LEU A 761 6.08 30.13 -0.56
CA LEU A 761 4.92 30.79 -1.19
C LEU A 761 5.27 32.17 -1.79
N LYS A 762 6.27 32.90 -1.26
CA LYS A 762 6.77 34.15 -1.87
C LYS A 762 7.45 33.89 -3.23
N GLY A 763 8.05 32.72 -3.44
CA GLY A 763 8.57 32.29 -4.73
C GLY A 763 7.45 32.03 -5.74
N ILE A 764 6.39 31.35 -5.31
CA ILE A 764 5.21 31.03 -6.12
C ILE A 764 4.42 32.31 -6.50
N LEU A 765 4.34 33.30 -5.61
CA LEU A 765 3.71 34.60 -5.90
C LEU A 765 4.55 35.50 -6.82
N LYS A 766 5.88 35.35 -6.84
CA LYS A 766 6.77 35.98 -7.85
C LYS A 766 6.66 35.32 -9.22
N LEU A 767 6.24 34.05 -9.27
CA LEU A 767 5.82 33.34 -10.48
C LEU A 767 4.39 33.69 -10.93
N GLY A 768 3.85 34.83 -10.47
CA GLY A 768 2.69 35.46 -11.07
C GLY A 768 2.94 35.66 -12.56
N ILE A 769 2.49 34.68 -13.35
CA ILE A 769 2.50 34.62 -14.80
C ILE A 769 2.08 36.00 -15.32
N PRO A 770 2.98 36.80 -15.94
CA PRO A 770 2.50 37.74 -16.92
C PRO A 770 1.82 36.87 -17.98
N ALA A 771 0.55 37.14 -18.27
CA ALA A 771 -0.21 36.45 -19.31
C ALA A 771 0.71 36.17 -20.51
N PRO A 772 0.94 34.89 -20.89
CA PRO A 772 1.88 34.60 -21.96
C PRO A 772 1.29 35.14 -23.26
N GLN A 773 1.82 36.25 -23.74
CA GLN A 773 1.81 36.54 -25.16
C GLN A 773 2.85 35.61 -25.80
N GLY A 774 2.45 34.39 -26.13
CA GLY A 774 3.34 33.42 -26.76
C GLY A 774 2.83 31.99 -26.58
N SER A 775 2.64 31.30 -27.69
CA SER A 775 2.02 29.99 -27.82
C SER A 775 2.73 28.85 -27.08
N THR A 776 2.12 28.36 -26.01
CA THR A 776 2.25 26.98 -25.55
C THR A 776 0.87 26.50 -25.09
N GLN A 777 0.14 25.87 -26.00
CA GLN A 777 -1.15 25.22 -25.70
C GLN A 777 -0.87 23.77 -25.29
N LEU A 778 -0.94 23.50 -24.00
CA LEU A 778 -1.27 22.16 -23.50
C LEU A 778 -2.70 22.23 -22.97
N PHE A 779 -3.63 21.66 -23.75
CA PHE A 779 -5.08 21.49 -23.52
C PHE A 779 -5.95 22.75 -23.65
N ARG A 780 -6.96 22.66 -24.52
CA ARG A 780 -7.99 23.71 -24.71
C ARG A 780 -9.38 23.16 -24.36
N VAL A 781 -9.80 23.32 -23.10
CA VAL A 781 -11.17 22.99 -22.69
C VAL A 781 -12.13 24.05 -23.23
N ARG A 782 -13.00 23.69 -24.19
CA ARG A 782 -13.99 24.60 -24.77
C ARG A 782 -15.39 24.30 -24.20
N TYR A 783 -15.99 25.27 -23.51
CA TYR A 783 -17.39 25.18 -23.07
C TYR A 783 -18.32 25.48 -24.23
N ILE A 784 -19.04 24.47 -24.74
CA ILE A 784 -20.13 24.68 -25.70
C ILE A 784 -21.46 24.53 -24.97
N LYS A 785 -22.12 25.67 -24.73
CA LYS A 785 -23.48 25.71 -24.22
C LYS A 785 -24.44 25.52 -25.39
N ASN A 786 -24.97 24.32 -25.57
CA ASN A 786 -25.99 24.10 -26.60
C ASN A 786 -27.38 24.53 -26.08
N LYS A 787 -28.30 24.91 -26.98
CA LYS A 787 -29.61 25.56 -26.69
C LYS A 787 -30.57 24.77 -25.75
N GLN A 788 -30.17 23.62 -25.24
CA GLN A 788 -30.96 22.74 -24.35
C GLN A 788 -30.38 22.59 -22.91
N ASN A 789 -29.41 23.41 -22.49
CA ASN A 789 -28.86 23.35 -21.12
C ASN A 789 -28.30 21.96 -20.68
N LYS A 790 -27.77 21.17 -21.62
CA LYS A 790 -26.97 19.96 -21.30
C LYS A 790 -25.49 20.27 -21.48
N PHE A 791 -24.68 19.90 -20.49
CA PHE A 791 -23.22 20.00 -20.54
C PHE A 791 -22.66 18.75 -21.25
N SER A 792 -21.80 18.94 -22.25
CA SER A 792 -20.98 17.87 -22.82
C SER A 792 -19.51 18.26 -22.78
N PHE A 793 -18.65 17.33 -22.40
CA PHE A 793 -17.19 17.50 -22.37
C PHE A 793 -16.59 16.98 -23.68
N SER A 794 -15.63 17.73 -24.23
CA SER A 794 -14.75 17.28 -25.31
C SER A 794 -13.35 17.77 -24.96
N ILE A 795 -12.38 16.86 -25.05
CA ILE A 795 -10.95 17.10 -24.84
C ILE A 795 -10.29 17.01 -26.22
N GLU A 796 -9.61 18.09 -26.64
CA GLU A 796 -8.62 18.10 -27.73
C GLU A 796 -7.24 18.33 -27.13
#